data_AF-A0A495E8Y8-F1
#
_entry.id   AF-A0A495E8Y8-F1
#
_cell.length_a   1.000
_cell.length_b   1.000
_cell.length_c   1.000
_cell.angle_alpha   90.00
_cell.angle_beta   90.00
_cell.angle_gamma   90.00
#
_symmetry.space_group_name_H-M   'P 1'
#
loop_
_entity.id
_entity.type
_entity.pdbx_description
1 polymer ?
#
loop_
_entity_poly.entity_id
_entity_poly.type
_entity_poly.pdbx_seq_one_letter_code
_entity_poly.pdbx_strand_id
1 'polypeptide(L)'
;MQTKTVLFIILAAVVALFLVLYQYYYKRKIKGKTIIALSFLRFVSIFTILLLLINPKFVKNKYEIVKTNLVLLVDNSSSLKKDESLVKKLLERLTTNNALKDKFVIHKYAFGKDFSPLDTLSFLEQNTNISKALLTTEDIYARTNSAVVLFTDGNQTIGQDYEHLKLKNEIPIFPICVGDTTKYSDIRIEQINSNPYSFLNNKFPVEVIVNYEGASQINKKLTIIVDGKKEYQEQISFSKNNNSKTITTNLKALSVGVKSIEVNVETLEKEKNVVNNRKIAFIEVIDETTKIGIISSIMHPDIGALKKSIEINKQREVFILKPTASSSELEKIDLFIIYQPNSSFSSIYNYIKQKQVNNFTVTGVKTDWRFLNAIQKNIKIQDNYPIQEVAPILNPSFSKFDISDFNPIDYPPLETNVGPITFNDNAESLLNMIVKGVHIDNPLCIVLDNDVTKEVFWFGENIWKWRVQEYRNSKEFKNFDDFIGKLIIYLTSSKNKDRLNIEYKPLYQGNSNSKITTTYFDESFTFDSNATIIFTVQNTNKEKKVEIPMLLKQDFFEVDLSNLSPGDYNFNVAVKDKNYSKSGTFSIKNFNVEQQFLSSNYKKMQSLADDSNGKLLFPSQISDLENALLSNKAFIPVQKRTENIVPLVDFRILLGLIIGALTLEWFIRKYKGLM
;
A
#
# COMPACT_ATOMS: atom_id res chain seq x y z
N MET A 1 -17.53 8.21 58.41
CA MET A 1 -16.60 7.19 58.95
C MET A 1 -17.40 5.90 59.11
N GLN A 2 -16.90 4.73 58.69
CA GLN A 2 -17.68 3.49 58.79
C GLN A 2 -17.87 3.09 60.27
N THR A 3 -19.07 2.61 60.63
CA THR A 3 -19.43 2.22 62.00
C THR A 3 -18.46 1.18 62.58
N LYS A 4 -17.95 0.27 61.73
CA LYS A 4 -16.92 -0.72 62.10
C LYS A 4 -15.60 -0.08 62.54
N THR A 5 -15.13 0.97 61.84
CA THR A 5 -13.90 1.68 62.20
C THR A 5 -14.02 2.36 63.56
N VAL A 6 -15.19 2.94 63.86
CA VAL A 6 -15.47 3.58 65.16
C VAL A 6 -15.44 2.55 66.29
N LEU A 7 -16.07 1.38 66.08
CA LEU A 7 -16.03 0.27 67.05
C LEU A 7 -14.61 -0.23 67.32
N PHE A 8 -13.77 -0.37 66.29
CA PHE A 8 -12.36 -0.76 66.48
C PHE A 8 -11.54 0.29 67.23
N ILE A 9 -11.79 1.58 67.01
CA ILE A 9 -11.12 2.66 67.76
C ILE A 9 -11.50 2.60 69.23
N ILE A 10 -12.77 2.37 69.54
CA ILE A 10 -13.25 2.19 70.93
C ILE A 10 -12.58 0.97 71.57
N LEU A 11 -12.53 -0.16 70.85
CA LEU A 11 -11.86 -1.37 71.33
C LEU A 11 -10.36 -1.12 71.59
N ALA A 12 -9.67 -0.42 70.69
CA ALA A 12 -8.27 -0.04 70.87
C ALA A 12 -8.06 0.84 72.11
N ALA A 13 -8.97 1.77 72.39
CA ALA A 13 -8.92 2.58 73.61
C ALA A 13 -9.08 1.72 74.87
N VAL A 14 -10.04 0.79 74.88
CA VAL A 14 -10.27 -0.13 76.00
C VAL A 14 -9.06 -1.04 76.24
N VAL A 15 -8.50 -1.63 75.17
CA VAL A 15 -7.32 -2.51 75.25
C VAL A 15 -6.09 -1.74 75.73
N ALA A 16 -5.84 -0.54 75.20
CA ALA A 16 -4.74 0.30 75.64
C ALA A 16 -4.87 0.68 77.13
N LEU A 17 -6.09 1.03 77.57
CA LEU A 17 -6.37 1.35 78.96
C LEU A 17 -6.14 0.15 79.89
N PHE A 18 -6.64 -1.03 79.49
CA PHE A 18 -6.46 -2.27 80.25
C PHE A 18 -4.97 -2.64 80.40
N LEU A 19 -4.19 -2.58 79.32
CA LEU A 19 -2.75 -2.87 79.33
C LEU A 19 -1.99 -1.91 80.26
N VAL A 20 -2.34 -0.64 80.25
CA VAL A 20 -1.73 0.38 81.10
C VAL A 20 -2.05 0.14 82.58
N LEU A 21 -3.33 -0.10 82.90
CA LEU A 21 -3.77 -0.40 84.27
C LEU A 21 -3.09 -1.66 84.82
N TYR A 22 -3.05 -2.73 84.02
CA TYR A 22 -2.35 -3.95 84.40
C TYR A 22 -0.85 -3.74 84.64
N GLN A 23 -0.17 -3.02 83.73
CA GLN A 23 1.27 -2.82 83.81
C GLN A 23 1.69 -1.95 85.02
N TYR A 24 0.94 -0.89 85.31
CA TYR A 24 1.35 0.10 86.31
C TYR A 24 0.69 -0.09 87.68
N TYR A 25 -0.58 -0.48 87.75
CA TYR A 25 -1.29 -0.61 89.03
C TYR A 25 -1.20 -2.02 89.63
N TYR A 26 -1.11 -3.07 88.81
CA TYR A 26 -1.06 -4.45 89.31
C TYR A 26 0.37 -4.97 89.51
N LYS A 27 1.31 -4.66 88.59
CA LYS A 27 2.67 -5.26 88.59
C LYS A 27 3.75 -4.48 89.36
N ARG A 28 3.58 -3.20 89.71
CA ARG A 28 4.60 -2.37 90.38
C ARG A 28 4.01 -1.55 91.54
N LYS A 29 4.64 -1.55 92.72
CA LYS A 29 4.28 -0.68 93.85
C LYS A 29 4.91 0.72 93.73
N ILE A 30 4.60 1.46 92.67
CA ILE A 30 4.97 2.89 92.55
C ILE A 30 3.82 3.73 93.13
N LYS A 31 4.10 4.64 94.07
CA LYS A 31 3.07 5.51 94.69
C LYS A 31 3.26 6.99 94.29
N GLY A 32 2.14 7.72 94.16
CA GLY A 32 2.09 9.17 93.95
C GLY A 32 1.73 9.63 92.53
N LYS A 33 1.67 10.95 92.30
CA LYS A 33 1.24 11.61 91.03
C LYS A 33 2.04 11.18 89.78
N THR A 34 3.25 10.63 89.97
CA THR A 34 4.11 10.10 88.90
C THR A 34 3.47 8.95 88.12
N ILE A 35 2.71 8.08 88.80
CA ILE A 35 2.13 6.90 88.16
C ILE A 35 1.07 7.29 87.12
N ILE A 36 0.34 8.38 87.39
CA ILE A 36 -0.70 8.92 86.51
C ILE A 36 -0.06 9.46 85.23
N ALA A 37 1.03 10.24 85.35
CA ALA A 37 1.76 10.78 84.21
C ALA A 37 2.38 9.67 83.33
N LEU A 38 3.03 8.68 83.95
CA LEU A 38 3.61 7.54 83.23
C LEU A 38 2.54 6.65 82.57
N SER A 39 1.41 6.43 83.24
CA SER A 39 0.27 5.71 82.69
C SER A 39 -0.34 6.44 81.51
N PHE A 40 -0.48 7.76 81.58
CA PHE A 40 -0.98 8.57 80.47
C PHE A 40 -0.05 8.51 79.24
N LEU A 41 1.26 8.70 79.41
CA LEU A 41 2.21 8.61 78.30
C LEU A 41 2.22 7.22 77.65
N ARG A 42 2.13 6.17 78.47
CA ARG A 42 2.04 4.79 77.99
C ARG A 42 0.74 4.54 77.23
N PHE A 43 -0.38 5.02 77.76
CA PHE A 43 -1.68 4.95 77.09
C PHE A 43 -1.62 5.63 75.73
N VAL A 44 -1.11 6.86 75.68
CA VAL A 44 -0.98 7.64 74.43
C VAL A 44 -0.16 6.89 73.39
N SER A 45 0.98 6.30 73.80
CA SER A 45 1.83 5.49 72.91
C SER A 45 1.10 4.24 72.39
N ILE A 46 0.57 3.39 73.27
CA ILE A 46 -0.10 2.14 72.88
C ILE A 46 -1.36 2.43 72.06
N PHE A 47 -2.16 3.42 72.47
CA PHE A 47 -3.37 3.80 71.76
C PHE A 47 -3.06 4.34 70.37
N THR A 48 -2.02 5.17 70.22
CA THR A 48 -1.65 5.71 68.91
C THR A 48 -1.09 4.62 67.98
N ILE A 49 -0.35 3.64 68.52
CA ILE A 49 0.08 2.45 67.75
C ILE A 49 -1.14 1.64 67.27
N LEU A 50 -2.10 1.35 68.16
CA LEU A 50 -3.31 0.62 67.78
C LEU A 50 -4.19 1.41 66.79
N LEU A 51 -4.25 2.74 66.93
CA LEU A 51 -4.95 3.64 66.03
C LEU A 51 -4.33 3.63 64.62
N LEU A 52 -2.99 3.61 64.53
CA LEU A 52 -2.27 3.45 63.26
C LEU A 52 -2.51 2.07 62.62
N LEU A 53 -2.66 1.03 63.43
CA LEU A 53 -2.94 -0.34 62.97
C LEU A 53 -4.36 -0.49 62.41
N ILE A 54 -5.33 0.22 63.01
CA ILE A 54 -6.71 0.34 62.48
C ILE A 54 -6.75 1.19 61.21
N ASN A 55 -5.82 2.15 61.07
CA ASN A 55 -5.64 3.04 59.91
C ASN A 55 -6.96 3.65 59.39
N PRO A 56 -7.69 4.44 60.20
CA PRO A 56 -8.91 5.10 59.74
C PRO A 56 -8.62 6.01 58.55
N LYS A 57 -9.54 6.02 57.57
CA LYS A 57 -9.40 6.85 56.36
C LYS A 57 -10.31 8.06 56.43
N PHE A 58 -9.80 9.24 56.10
CA PHE A 58 -10.58 10.47 55.97
C PHE A 58 -10.88 10.73 54.49
N VAL A 59 -12.15 10.96 54.18
CA VAL A 59 -12.59 11.30 52.82
C VAL A 59 -12.73 12.82 52.73
N LYS A 60 -11.91 13.46 51.91
CA LYS A 60 -12.03 14.88 51.57
C LYS A 60 -12.60 15.01 50.16
N ASN A 61 -13.77 15.62 50.04
CA ASN A 61 -14.39 15.90 48.76
C ASN A 61 -13.78 17.17 48.15
N LYS A 62 -13.22 17.08 46.95
CA LYS A 62 -12.87 18.25 46.12
C LYS A 62 -13.87 18.34 44.97
N TYR A 63 -14.40 19.54 44.74
CA TYR A 63 -15.30 19.81 43.64
C TYR A 63 -14.57 20.66 42.61
N GLU A 64 -14.64 20.27 41.34
CA GLU A 64 -14.07 21.01 40.22
C GLU A 64 -15.14 21.19 39.14
N ILE A 65 -15.27 22.40 38.60
CA ILE A 65 -16.18 22.68 37.50
C ILE A 65 -15.45 22.37 36.21
N VAL A 66 -15.93 21.38 35.46
CA VAL A 66 -15.38 21.00 34.16
C VAL A 66 -16.30 21.58 33.07
N LYS A 67 -15.79 22.56 32.33
CA LYS A 67 -16.49 23.15 31.17
C LYS A 67 -16.41 22.20 29.97
N THR A 68 -17.38 22.32 29.06
CA THR A 68 -17.40 21.59 27.78
C THR A 68 -16.30 22.13 26.85
N ASN A 69 -15.65 21.27 26.08
CA ASN A 69 -14.67 21.69 25.07
C ASN A 69 -15.39 22.13 23.79
N LEU A 70 -15.02 23.28 23.23
CA LEU A 70 -15.44 23.71 21.89
C LEU A 70 -14.23 23.63 20.97
N VAL A 71 -14.22 22.65 20.07
CA VAL A 71 -13.11 22.39 19.16
C VAL A 71 -13.41 23.04 17.82
N LEU A 72 -12.61 24.05 17.46
CA LEU A 72 -12.68 24.72 16.16
C LEU A 72 -11.67 24.04 15.22
N LEU A 73 -12.18 23.28 14.25
CA LEU A 73 -11.38 22.62 13.21
C LEU A 73 -11.42 23.45 11.94
N VAL A 74 -10.26 23.91 11.47
CA VAL A 74 -10.16 24.75 10.29
C VAL A 74 -9.39 24.04 9.19
N ASP A 75 -10.02 23.90 8.05
CA ASP A 75 -9.39 23.41 6.84
C ASP A 75 -8.38 24.44 6.31
N ASN A 76 -7.11 24.03 6.26
CA ASN A 76 -5.96 24.83 5.84
C ASN A 76 -5.53 24.48 4.41
N SER A 77 -6.41 23.80 3.65
CA SER A 77 -6.21 23.51 2.24
C SER A 77 -6.34 24.76 1.36
N SER A 78 -5.82 24.61 0.15
CA SER A 78 -5.81 25.67 -0.85
C SER A 78 -7.18 26.00 -1.47
N SER A 79 -8.20 25.15 -1.28
CA SER A 79 -9.57 25.44 -1.74
C SER A 79 -10.16 26.65 -1.00
N LEU A 80 -9.86 26.81 0.30
CA LEU A 80 -10.32 27.94 1.11
C LEU A 80 -9.49 29.23 0.93
N LYS A 81 -8.45 29.23 0.09
CA LYS A 81 -7.54 30.38 -0.06
C LYS A 81 -8.27 31.67 -0.44
N LYS A 82 -9.33 31.56 -1.26
CA LYS A 82 -10.16 32.71 -1.69
C LYS A 82 -10.98 33.31 -0.54
N ASP A 83 -11.35 32.48 0.44
CA ASP A 83 -12.20 32.84 1.58
C ASP A 83 -11.40 33.05 2.88
N GLU A 84 -10.07 33.17 2.78
CA GLU A 84 -9.14 33.32 3.92
C GLU A 84 -9.58 34.42 4.90
N SER A 85 -9.95 35.60 4.39
CA SER A 85 -10.36 36.74 5.22
C SER A 85 -11.66 36.47 5.98
N LEU A 86 -12.61 35.77 5.34
CA LEU A 86 -13.89 35.38 5.91
C LEU A 86 -13.68 34.37 7.04
N VAL A 87 -12.91 33.31 6.79
CA VAL A 87 -12.62 32.26 7.78
C VAL A 87 -11.92 32.85 9.01
N LYS A 88 -10.89 33.69 8.80
CA LYS A 88 -10.18 34.36 9.91
C LYS A 88 -11.12 35.22 10.75
N LYS A 89 -12.01 35.99 10.11
CA LYS A 89 -13.00 36.84 10.81
C LYS A 89 -14.01 36.02 11.61
N LEU A 90 -14.49 34.89 11.09
CA LEU A 90 -15.41 34.00 11.81
C LEU A 90 -14.73 33.33 13.01
N LEU A 91 -13.50 32.87 12.82
CA LEU A 91 -12.69 32.28 13.90
C LEU A 91 -12.45 33.30 15.02
N GLU A 92 -12.08 34.54 14.66
CA GLU A 92 -11.89 35.63 15.61
C GLU A 92 -13.18 35.95 16.37
N ARG A 93 -14.33 36.01 15.68
CA ARG A 93 -15.64 36.23 16.31
C ARG A 93 -15.96 35.16 17.36
N LEU A 94 -15.81 33.88 17.04
CA LEU A 94 -16.09 32.79 18.00
C LEU A 94 -15.11 32.78 19.18
N THR A 95 -13.83 33.05 18.91
CA THR A 95 -12.77 33.00 19.92
C THR A 95 -12.71 34.24 20.82
N THR A 96 -13.31 35.36 20.42
CA THR A 96 -13.39 36.59 21.23
C THR A 96 -14.71 36.74 21.98
N ASN A 97 -15.74 35.96 21.63
CA ASN A 97 -17.06 36.01 22.26
C ASN A 97 -17.01 35.57 23.74
N ASN A 98 -17.26 36.51 24.66
CA ASN A 98 -17.20 36.26 26.10
C ASN A 98 -18.23 35.23 26.57
N ALA A 99 -19.45 35.23 26.01
CA ALA A 99 -20.47 34.26 26.39
C ALA A 99 -20.06 32.82 26.06
N LEU A 100 -19.34 32.62 24.95
CA LEU A 100 -18.78 31.31 24.59
C LEU A 100 -17.62 30.93 25.51
N LYS A 101 -16.72 31.86 25.86
CA LYS A 101 -15.61 31.60 26.80
C LYS A 101 -16.09 31.25 28.22
N ASP A 102 -17.21 31.81 28.63
CA ASP A 102 -17.79 31.52 29.93
C ASP A 102 -18.31 30.08 29.99
N LYS A 103 -18.89 29.57 28.90
CA LYS A 103 -19.47 28.22 28.83
C LYS A 103 -18.48 27.13 28.39
N PHE A 104 -17.52 27.47 27.52
CA PHE A 104 -16.64 26.49 26.85
C PHE A 104 -15.15 26.77 27.07
N VAL A 105 -14.33 25.71 26.97
CA VAL A 105 -12.89 25.82 26.70
C VAL A 105 -12.68 25.70 25.20
N ILE A 106 -12.22 26.77 24.56
CA ILE A 106 -12.08 26.82 23.10
C ILE A 106 -10.69 26.31 22.70
N HIS A 107 -10.66 25.25 21.88
CA HIS A 107 -9.45 24.72 21.27
C HIS A 107 -9.48 24.93 19.77
N LYS A 108 -8.32 25.20 19.16
CA LYS A 108 -8.24 25.50 17.73
C LYS A 108 -7.23 24.56 17.06
N TYR A 109 -7.63 23.94 15.97
CA TYR A 109 -6.77 23.07 15.17
C TYR A 109 -6.91 23.41 13.69
N ALA A 110 -5.81 23.28 12.96
CA ALA A 110 -5.79 23.26 11.50
C ALA A 110 -5.72 21.81 11.03
N PHE A 111 -6.29 21.55 9.86
CA PHE A 111 -6.06 20.31 9.16
C PHE A 111 -5.97 20.51 7.65
N GLY A 112 -5.25 19.62 6.99
CA GLY A 112 -5.28 19.39 5.55
C GLY A 112 -4.93 17.93 5.32
N LYS A 113 -3.67 17.63 4.99
CA LYS A 113 -3.19 16.22 5.02
C LYS A 113 -3.00 15.73 6.47
N ASP A 114 -2.48 16.61 7.30
CA ASP A 114 -2.16 16.37 8.70
C ASP A 114 -3.01 17.25 9.61
N PHE A 115 -3.03 16.91 10.89
CA PHE A 115 -3.80 17.60 11.92
C PHE A 115 -2.83 18.25 12.90
N SER A 116 -2.97 19.54 13.17
CA SER A 116 -2.06 20.27 14.06
C SER A 116 -2.78 21.36 14.86
N PRO A 117 -2.27 21.73 16.05
CA PRO A 117 -2.71 22.93 16.75
C PRO A 117 -2.67 24.17 15.86
N LEU A 118 -3.65 25.06 16.01
CA LEU A 118 -3.79 26.22 15.14
C LEU A 118 -3.04 27.44 15.69
N ASP A 119 -1.85 27.67 15.15
CA ASP A 119 -1.06 28.90 15.35
C ASP A 119 -1.26 29.90 14.20
N THR A 120 -1.06 29.47 12.96
CA THR A 120 -1.19 30.29 11.75
C THR A 120 -1.93 29.56 10.62
N LEU A 121 -2.78 30.28 9.88
CA LEU A 121 -3.47 29.78 8.68
C LEU A 121 -2.76 30.24 7.41
N SER A 122 -2.35 29.29 6.58
CA SER A 122 -1.66 29.51 5.31
C SER A 122 -2.55 29.30 4.08
N PHE A 123 -3.49 28.34 4.16
CA PHE A 123 -4.34 27.89 3.06
C PHE A 123 -3.53 27.42 1.84
N LEU A 124 -2.44 26.68 2.08
CA LEU A 124 -1.53 26.20 1.03
C LEU A 124 -1.49 24.67 0.93
N GLU A 125 -2.18 23.95 1.82
CA GLU A 125 -2.17 22.49 1.76
C GLU A 125 -2.89 21.99 0.50
N GLN A 126 -2.31 20.98 -0.13
CA GLN A 126 -2.79 20.43 -1.40
C GLN A 126 -3.77 19.27 -1.21
N ASN A 127 -4.03 18.88 0.04
CA ASN A 127 -4.94 17.80 0.38
C ASN A 127 -5.77 18.16 1.61
N THR A 128 -6.93 17.55 1.69
CA THR A 128 -7.93 17.73 2.75
C THR A 128 -8.34 16.35 3.25
N ASN A 129 -8.22 16.12 4.56
CA ASN A 129 -8.58 14.88 5.24
C ASN A 129 -9.49 15.14 6.45
N ILE A 130 -10.76 15.41 6.16
CA ILE A 130 -11.79 15.71 7.17
C ILE A 130 -11.97 14.52 8.13
N SER A 131 -12.02 13.29 7.60
CA SER A 131 -12.20 12.08 8.39
C SER A 131 -11.10 11.88 9.43
N LYS A 132 -9.82 12.05 9.06
CA LYS A 132 -8.70 11.99 10.00
C LYS A 132 -8.80 13.10 11.05
N ALA A 133 -9.17 14.32 10.66
CA ALA A 133 -9.32 15.43 11.61
C ALA A 133 -10.41 15.15 12.66
N LEU A 134 -11.55 14.60 12.23
CA LEU A 134 -12.65 14.22 13.12
C LEU A 134 -12.28 13.05 14.05
N LEU A 135 -11.66 11.99 13.52
CA LEU A 135 -11.21 10.85 14.33
C LEU A 135 -10.13 11.24 15.33
N THR A 136 -9.15 12.05 14.91
CA THR A 136 -8.09 12.54 15.80
C THR A 136 -8.68 13.42 16.91
N THR A 137 -9.70 14.22 16.59
CA THR A 137 -10.43 15.00 17.59
C THR A 137 -11.18 14.10 18.57
N GLU A 138 -11.84 13.05 18.10
CA GLU A 138 -12.46 12.05 18.98
C GLU A 138 -11.44 11.42 19.93
N ASP A 139 -10.27 11.01 19.43
CA ASP A 139 -9.22 10.38 20.23
C ASP A 139 -8.68 11.32 21.32
N ILE A 140 -8.44 12.60 20.98
CA ILE A 140 -7.95 13.61 21.93
C ILE A 140 -8.99 13.89 23.03
N TYR A 141 -10.28 13.97 22.66
CA TYR A 141 -11.36 14.37 23.57
C TYR A 141 -12.25 13.21 24.04
N ALA A 142 -11.76 11.98 23.95
CA ALA A 142 -12.56 10.76 24.13
C ALA A 142 -13.29 10.62 25.49
N ARG A 143 -12.87 11.38 26.50
CA ARG A 143 -13.42 11.33 27.87
C ARG A 143 -14.01 12.66 28.34
N THR A 144 -14.20 13.60 27.43
CA THR A 144 -14.67 14.96 27.75
C THR A 144 -15.85 15.32 26.88
N ASN A 145 -16.86 15.95 27.49
CA ASN A 145 -17.97 16.52 26.74
C ASN A 145 -17.44 17.61 25.80
N SER A 146 -17.66 17.45 24.51
CA SER A 146 -17.07 18.28 23.47
C SER A 146 -18.06 18.57 22.35
N ALA A 147 -17.92 19.71 21.69
CA ALA A 147 -18.61 20.05 20.46
C ALA A 147 -17.58 20.51 19.42
N VAL A 148 -17.79 20.15 18.16
CA VAL A 148 -16.89 20.48 17.06
C VAL A 148 -17.55 21.49 16.14
N VAL A 149 -16.83 22.55 15.78
CA VAL A 149 -17.20 23.45 14.68
C VAL A 149 -16.18 23.24 13.57
N LEU A 150 -16.64 22.82 12.40
CA LEU A 150 -15.79 22.42 11.27
C LEU A 150 -15.89 23.47 10.16
N PHE A 151 -14.81 24.17 9.86
CA PHE A 151 -14.72 25.12 8.74
C PHE A 151 -14.06 24.45 7.54
N THR A 152 -14.81 24.19 6.47
CA THR A 152 -14.30 23.53 5.24
C THR A 152 -15.26 23.80 4.07
N ASP A 153 -14.81 23.53 2.85
CA ASP A 153 -15.67 23.46 1.67
C ASP A 153 -16.35 22.09 1.50
N GLY A 154 -15.97 21.10 2.32
CA GLY A 154 -16.54 19.74 2.31
C GLY A 154 -15.97 18.83 1.23
N ASN A 155 -14.94 19.25 0.48
CA ASN A 155 -14.30 18.42 -0.51
C ASN A 155 -13.12 17.68 0.12
N GLN A 156 -13.35 16.46 0.59
CA GLN A 156 -12.25 15.61 1.06
C GLN A 156 -11.52 14.98 -0.13
N THR A 157 -10.19 15.09 -0.14
CA THR A 157 -9.36 14.60 -1.24
C THR A 157 -8.55 13.35 -0.90
N ILE A 158 -8.38 13.04 0.40
CA ILE A 158 -7.75 11.81 0.88
C ILE A 158 -8.45 11.28 2.15
N GLY A 159 -8.32 9.98 2.40
CA GLY A 159 -8.92 9.32 3.58
C GLY A 159 -10.26 8.65 3.27
N GLN A 160 -10.85 8.02 4.29
CA GLN A 160 -12.15 7.35 4.16
C GLN A 160 -13.27 8.39 4.06
N ASP A 161 -14.36 8.07 3.37
CA ASP A 161 -15.49 9.00 3.22
C ASP A 161 -16.03 9.42 4.59
N TYR A 162 -16.19 10.73 4.79
CA TYR A 162 -16.63 11.29 6.06
C TYR A 162 -18.16 11.47 6.12
N GLU A 163 -18.87 11.34 5.00
CA GLU A 163 -20.31 11.65 4.88
C GLU A 163 -21.18 10.97 5.95
N HIS A 164 -20.85 9.71 6.29
CA HIS A 164 -21.55 8.90 7.29
C HIS A 164 -20.61 8.45 8.42
N LEU A 165 -19.58 9.26 8.71
CA LEU A 165 -18.62 8.94 9.76
C LEU A 165 -19.28 9.02 11.13
N LYS A 166 -19.48 7.85 11.77
CA LYS A 166 -20.00 7.76 13.13
C LYS A 166 -18.87 7.80 14.15
N LEU A 167 -18.81 8.88 14.93
CA LEU A 167 -17.93 9.00 16.08
C LEU A 167 -18.53 8.20 17.26
N LYS A 168 -17.71 7.38 17.92
CA LYS A 168 -18.09 6.56 19.09
C LYS A 168 -18.65 7.38 20.25
N ASN A 169 -18.17 8.61 20.42
CA ASN A 169 -18.55 9.47 21.54
C ASN A 169 -19.71 10.44 21.22
N GLU A 170 -20.39 10.26 20.08
CA GLU A 170 -21.55 11.07 19.65
C GLU A 170 -21.30 12.59 19.74
N ILE A 171 -20.07 13.02 19.44
CA ILE A 171 -19.64 14.42 19.52
C ILE A 171 -20.45 15.25 18.50
N PRO A 172 -21.20 16.29 18.91
CA PRO A 172 -21.93 17.13 17.97
C PRO A 172 -21.01 17.91 17.04
N ILE A 173 -21.22 17.80 15.73
CA ILE A 173 -20.42 18.49 14.71
C ILE A 173 -21.28 19.55 14.03
N PHE A 174 -20.80 20.79 14.02
CA PHE A 174 -21.42 21.93 13.35
C PHE A 174 -20.54 22.37 12.18
N PRO A 175 -20.74 21.81 10.96
CA PRO A 175 -20.01 22.26 9.79
C PRO A 175 -20.46 23.66 9.37
N ILE A 176 -19.49 24.52 9.09
CA ILE A 176 -19.66 25.80 8.43
C ILE A 176 -19.15 25.62 7.00
N CYS A 177 -20.09 25.59 6.05
CA CYS A 177 -19.79 25.45 4.63
C CYS A 177 -19.15 26.73 4.11
N VAL A 178 -17.85 26.69 3.84
CA VAL A 178 -17.10 27.82 3.28
C VAL A 178 -16.95 27.61 1.77
N GLY A 179 -17.25 28.64 0.99
CA GLY A 179 -17.15 28.64 -0.47
C GLY A 179 -18.51 28.70 -1.17
N ASP A 180 -18.48 28.58 -2.51
CA ASP A 180 -19.67 28.71 -3.36
C ASP A 180 -20.37 27.36 -3.54
N THR A 181 -21.65 27.29 -3.18
CA THR A 181 -22.50 26.09 -3.38
C THR A 181 -23.24 26.09 -4.72
N THR A 182 -23.09 27.16 -5.52
CA THR A 182 -23.76 27.28 -6.81
C THR A 182 -23.19 26.28 -7.79
N LYS A 183 -24.07 25.55 -8.46
CA LYS A 183 -23.68 24.63 -9.55
C LYS A 183 -23.36 25.43 -10.80
N TYR A 184 -22.15 25.29 -11.30
CA TYR A 184 -21.71 25.87 -12.57
C TYR A 184 -21.61 24.79 -13.65
N SER A 185 -21.66 25.21 -14.91
CA SER A 185 -21.38 24.27 -16.00
C SER A 185 -19.88 23.96 -16.04
N ASP A 186 -19.53 22.68 -16.08
CA ASP A 186 -18.15 22.18 -16.00
C ASP A 186 -18.00 20.94 -16.88
N ILE A 187 -16.89 20.83 -17.62
CA ILE A 187 -16.50 19.62 -18.35
C ILE A 187 -15.11 19.18 -17.91
N ARG A 188 -15.00 17.96 -17.39
CA ARG A 188 -13.77 17.49 -16.78
C ARG A 188 -13.36 16.10 -17.23
N ILE A 189 -12.06 15.86 -17.26
CA ILE A 189 -11.50 14.53 -17.47
C ILE A 189 -11.40 13.84 -16.12
N GLU A 190 -12.34 12.93 -15.85
CA GLU A 190 -12.41 12.20 -14.59
C GLU A 190 -11.25 11.21 -14.48
N GLN A 191 -10.98 10.43 -15.53
CA GLN A 191 -9.99 9.36 -15.47
C GLN A 191 -9.35 9.10 -16.84
N ILE A 192 -8.08 8.68 -16.81
CA ILE A 192 -7.37 8.10 -17.95
C ILE A 192 -6.85 6.74 -17.49
N ASN A 193 -7.26 5.69 -18.18
CA ASN A 193 -6.83 4.32 -17.98
C ASN A 193 -5.93 3.91 -19.15
N SER A 194 -4.73 3.46 -18.83
CA SER A 194 -3.79 2.89 -19.79
C SER A 194 -2.93 1.85 -19.09
N ASN A 195 -2.38 0.91 -19.87
CA ASN A 195 -1.39 -0.01 -19.33
C ASN A 195 -0.15 0.77 -18.85
N PRO A 196 0.51 0.34 -17.75
CA PRO A 196 1.73 0.98 -17.27
C PRO A 196 2.90 0.80 -18.25
N TYR A 197 2.88 -0.28 -19.02
CA TYR A 197 3.92 -0.63 -19.99
C TYR A 197 3.32 -0.91 -21.37
N SER A 198 4.08 -0.58 -22.42
CA SER A 198 3.89 -1.07 -23.77
C SER A 198 5.23 -1.45 -24.38
N PHE A 199 5.20 -2.19 -25.47
CA PHE A 199 6.42 -2.56 -26.17
C PHE A 199 6.57 -1.75 -27.44
N LEU A 200 7.82 -1.52 -27.84
CA LEU A 200 8.13 -0.79 -29.06
C LEU A 200 7.33 -1.37 -30.26
N ASN A 201 6.73 -0.48 -31.06
CA ASN A 201 5.87 -0.76 -32.21
C ASN A 201 4.53 -1.46 -31.93
N ASN A 202 4.19 -1.76 -30.68
CA ASN A 202 2.89 -2.32 -30.34
C ASN A 202 1.81 -1.24 -30.23
N LYS A 203 0.53 -1.66 -30.25
CA LYS A 203 -0.60 -0.81 -29.90
C LYS A 203 -1.01 -1.08 -28.45
N PHE A 204 -1.43 -0.04 -27.73
CA PHE A 204 -1.95 -0.14 -26.37
C PHE A 204 -3.29 0.58 -26.26
N PRO A 205 -4.25 0.02 -25.50
CA PRO A 205 -5.53 0.68 -25.27
C PRO A 205 -5.36 1.85 -24.30
N VAL A 206 -6.08 2.93 -24.60
CA VAL A 206 -6.29 4.07 -23.70
C VAL A 206 -7.79 4.30 -23.60
N GLU A 207 -8.28 4.35 -22.37
CA GLU A 207 -9.65 4.68 -22.04
C GLU A 207 -9.69 6.01 -21.27
N VAL A 208 -10.56 6.91 -21.70
CA VAL A 208 -10.75 8.23 -21.08
C VAL A 208 -12.20 8.38 -20.67
N ILE A 209 -12.43 8.73 -19.40
CA ILE A 209 -13.75 9.04 -18.87
C ILE A 209 -13.85 10.56 -18.75
N VAL A 210 -14.83 11.15 -19.44
CA VAL A 210 -15.10 12.59 -19.42
C VAL A 210 -16.50 12.81 -18.86
N ASN A 211 -16.60 13.69 -17.87
CA ASN A 211 -17.83 14.05 -17.20
C ASN A 211 -18.21 15.50 -17.53
N TYR A 212 -19.50 15.75 -17.64
CA TYR A 212 -20.09 17.06 -17.85
C TYR A 212 -21.13 17.33 -16.77
N GLU A 213 -21.03 18.48 -16.11
CA GLU A 213 -22.08 19.00 -15.25
C GLU A 213 -22.70 20.20 -15.96
N GLY A 214 -23.95 20.09 -16.41
CA GLY A 214 -24.64 21.17 -17.10
C GLY A 214 -26.00 20.76 -17.65
N ALA A 215 -26.84 21.75 -17.97
CA ALA A 215 -28.22 21.51 -18.41
C ALA A 215 -28.36 21.51 -19.94
N SER A 216 -27.54 22.28 -20.65
CA SER A 216 -27.58 22.41 -22.12
C SER A 216 -26.89 21.25 -22.82
N GLN A 217 -27.33 20.96 -24.05
CA GLN A 217 -26.60 20.08 -24.94
C GLN A 217 -25.36 20.79 -25.49
N ILE A 218 -24.21 20.12 -25.46
CA ILE A 218 -22.94 20.66 -25.93
C ILE A 218 -22.23 19.64 -26.81
N ASN A 219 -21.44 20.12 -27.77
CA ASN A 219 -20.52 19.31 -28.56
C ASN A 219 -19.12 19.90 -28.37
N LYS A 220 -18.18 19.06 -27.94
CA LYS A 220 -16.80 19.47 -27.63
C LYS A 220 -15.81 18.49 -28.22
N LYS A 221 -14.64 18.99 -28.56
CA LYS A 221 -13.58 18.18 -29.15
C LYS A 221 -12.67 17.62 -28.05
N LEU A 222 -12.44 16.30 -28.09
CA LEU A 222 -11.43 15.63 -27.28
C LEU A 222 -10.20 15.32 -28.13
N THR A 223 -9.01 15.58 -27.59
CA THR A 223 -7.73 15.34 -28.26
C THR A 223 -6.80 14.56 -27.34
N ILE A 224 -6.14 13.52 -27.86
CA ILE A 224 -5.10 12.76 -27.16
C ILE A 224 -3.76 13.01 -27.86
N ILE A 225 -2.78 13.43 -27.07
CA ILE A 225 -1.43 13.79 -27.50
C ILE A 225 -0.46 12.84 -26.79
N VAL A 226 0.41 12.16 -27.56
CA VAL A 226 1.48 11.31 -27.03
C VAL A 226 2.81 11.97 -27.33
N ASP A 227 3.58 12.29 -26.28
CA ASP A 227 4.93 12.88 -26.38
C ASP A 227 4.94 14.16 -27.27
N GLY A 228 3.94 15.02 -27.09
CA GLY A 228 3.75 16.26 -27.87
C GLY A 228 3.12 16.08 -29.26
N LYS A 229 2.96 14.85 -29.76
CA LYS A 229 2.35 14.56 -31.05
C LYS A 229 0.88 14.14 -30.90
N LYS A 230 0.00 14.75 -31.69
CA LYS A 230 -1.43 14.42 -31.70
C LYS A 230 -1.67 13.06 -32.36
N GLU A 231 -2.17 12.10 -31.59
CA GLU A 231 -2.39 10.72 -32.06
C GLU A 231 -3.89 10.40 -32.23
N TYR A 232 -4.79 11.07 -31.50
CA TYR A 232 -6.24 10.83 -31.61
C TYR A 232 -7.05 12.12 -31.43
N GLN A 233 -8.21 12.18 -32.10
CA GLN A 233 -9.19 13.26 -31.91
C GLN A 233 -10.60 12.74 -32.18
N GLU A 234 -11.56 13.12 -31.33
CA GLU A 234 -12.98 12.80 -31.49
C GLU A 234 -13.87 13.98 -31.10
N GLN A 235 -15.04 14.09 -31.72
CA GLN A 235 -16.11 14.98 -31.27
C GLN A 235 -16.99 14.23 -30.26
N ILE A 236 -17.14 14.81 -29.07
CA ILE A 236 -17.94 14.24 -27.98
C ILE A 236 -19.12 15.17 -27.67
N SER A 237 -20.28 14.58 -27.43
CA SER A 237 -21.51 15.30 -27.14
C SER A 237 -22.01 14.97 -25.75
N PHE A 238 -22.52 15.98 -25.05
CA PHE A 238 -23.10 15.83 -23.71
C PHE A 238 -24.45 16.52 -23.62
N SER A 239 -25.27 16.05 -22.69
CA SER A 239 -26.55 16.66 -22.30
C SER A 239 -26.81 16.41 -20.81
N LYS A 240 -27.88 16.99 -20.26
CA LYS A 240 -28.27 16.74 -18.86
C LYS A 240 -28.48 15.27 -18.53
N ASN A 241 -28.99 14.47 -19.48
CA ASN A 241 -29.28 13.04 -19.28
C ASN A 241 -28.12 12.13 -19.71
N ASN A 242 -27.20 12.65 -20.54
CA ASN A 242 -26.02 11.94 -21.00
C ASN A 242 -24.80 12.80 -20.66
N ASN A 243 -24.38 12.71 -19.41
CA ASN A 243 -23.44 13.62 -18.77
C ASN A 243 -22.08 12.97 -18.49
N SER A 244 -21.85 11.74 -18.97
CA SER A 244 -20.59 11.02 -18.89
C SER A 244 -20.37 10.24 -20.19
N LYS A 245 -19.13 10.27 -20.71
CA LYS A 245 -18.76 9.54 -21.92
C LYS A 245 -17.42 8.86 -21.71
N THR A 246 -17.36 7.57 -22.06
CA THR A 246 -16.13 6.78 -22.10
C THR A 246 -15.64 6.70 -23.53
N ILE A 247 -14.39 7.08 -23.77
CA ILE A 247 -13.72 7.04 -25.06
C ILE A 247 -12.61 6.00 -24.98
N THR A 248 -12.64 4.99 -25.85
CA THR A 248 -11.62 3.94 -25.91
C THR A 248 -10.92 3.98 -27.27
N THR A 249 -9.60 4.04 -27.28
CA THR A 249 -8.79 4.05 -28.51
C THR A 249 -7.49 3.28 -28.32
N ASN A 250 -6.87 2.86 -29.43
CA ASN A 250 -5.59 2.13 -29.41
C ASN A 250 -4.49 3.03 -29.99
N LEU A 251 -3.53 3.43 -29.15
CA LEU A 251 -2.38 4.26 -29.52
C LEU A 251 -1.16 3.40 -29.82
N LYS A 252 -0.21 3.90 -30.63
CA LYS A 252 1.00 3.15 -31.02
C LYS A 252 2.23 3.63 -30.25
N ALA A 253 3.01 2.71 -29.70
CA ALA A 253 4.27 2.98 -29.04
C ALA A 253 5.42 3.11 -30.08
N LEU A 254 5.85 4.33 -30.39
CA LEU A 254 6.79 4.59 -31.50
C LEU A 254 8.26 4.68 -31.08
N SER A 255 8.54 4.97 -29.81
CA SER A 255 9.92 5.09 -29.31
C SER A 255 9.99 4.65 -27.86
N VAL A 256 11.17 4.15 -27.48
CA VAL A 256 11.48 3.60 -26.16
C VAL A 256 11.50 4.70 -25.10
N GLY A 257 11.22 4.32 -23.86
CA GLY A 257 11.21 5.17 -22.67
C GLY A 257 9.81 5.58 -22.24
N VAL A 258 9.74 6.36 -21.16
CA VAL A 258 8.50 6.88 -20.60
C VAL A 258 7.89 7.94 -21.52
N LYS A 259 6.62 7.74 -21.91
CA LYS A 259 5.84 8.62 -22.78
C LYS A 259 4.68 9.23 -22.03
N SER A 260 4.50 10.54 -22.17
CA SER A 260 3.33 11.24 -21.64
C SER A 260 2.14 11.13 -22.59
N ILE A 261 0.99 10.73 -22.06
CA ILE A 261 -0.31 10.73 -22.73
C ILE A 261 -1.12 11.89 -22.15
N GLU A 262 -1.20 12.97 -22.89
CA GLU A 262 -1.98 14.14 -22.51
C GLU A 262 -3.34 14.11 -23.20
N VAL A 263 -4.40 14.20 -22.41
CA VAL A 263 -5.76 14.29 -22.90
C VAL A 263 -6.31 15.68 -22.60
N ASN A 264 -6.89 16.31 -23.61
CA ASN A 264 -7.46 17.64 -23.55
C ASN A 264 -8.90 17.60 -24.07
N VAL A 265 -9.83 18.22 -23.34
CA VAL A 265 -11.18 18.52 -23.82
C VAL A 265 -11.34 20.02 -24.00
N GLU A 266 -12.03 20.41 -25.07
CA GLU A 266 -12.30 21.81 -25.36
C GLU A 266 -13.13 22.48 -24.24
N THR A 267 -12.76 23.70 -23.88
CA THR A 267 -13.39 24.48 -22.80
C THR A 267 -14.79 24.96 -23.15
N LEU A 268 -15.66 25.14 -22.15
CA LEU A 268 -16.96 25.78 -22.32
C LEU A 268 -16.81 27.31 -22.32
N GLU A 269 -17.74 28.04 -22.96
CA GLU A 269 -17.66 29.51 -23.11
C GLU A 269 -17.68 30.29 -21.77
N LYS A 270 -18.19 29.68 -20.69
CA LYS A 270 -18.31 30.27 -19.34
C LYS A 270 -17.85 29.35 -18.22
N GLU A 271 -16.91 28.47 -18.54
CA GLU A 271 -16.33 27.53 -17.59
C GLU A 271 -15.44 28.24 -16.57
N LYS A 272 -15.67 27.98 -15.27
CA LYS A 272 -14.86 28.56 -14.20
C LYS A 272 -13.61 27.74 -13.90
N ASN A 273 -13.66 26.42 -14.07
CA ASN A 273 -12.53 25.54 -13.86
C ASN A 273 -12.11 24.94 -15.20
N VAL A 274 -10.99 25.39 -15.76
CA VAL A 274 -10.44 24.84 -17.02
C VAL A 274 -9.27 23.89 -16.78
N VAL A 275 -8.82 23.79 -15.53
CA VAL A 275 -7.63 23.00 -15.16
C VAL A 275 -7.94 21.51 -15.23
N ASN A 276 -9.16 21.12 -14.89
CA ASN A 276 -9.69 19.75 -14.93
C ASN A 276 -10.07 19.28 -16.36
N ASN A 277 -10.03 20.16 -17.36
CA ASN A 277 -10.20 19.82 -18.79
C ASN A 277 -8.96 19.16 -19.41
N ARG A 278 -7.86 19.11 -18.65
CA ARG A 278 -6.59 18.53 -19.07
C ARG A 278 -6.10 17.53 -18.03
N LYS A 279 -5.74 16.33 -18.49
CA LYS A 279 -5.17 15.30 -17.62
C LYS A 279 -4.04 14.57 -18.35
N ILE A 280 -3.01 14.19 -17.61
CA ILE A 280 -1.84 13.50 -18.16
C ILE A 280 -1.72 12.13 -17.48
N ALA A 281 -1.52 11.11 -18.30
CA ALA A 281 -1.08 9.78 -17.88
C ALA A 281 0.29 9.48 -18.51
N PHE A 282 0.93 8.38 -18.09
CA PHE A 282 2.23 7.97 -18.61
C PHE A 282 2.22 6.48 -18.93
N ILE A 283 3.02 6.11 -19.91
CA ILE A 283 3.27 4.72 -20.29
C ILE A 283 4.75 4.53 -20.56
N GLU A 284 5.35 3.47 -20.03
CA GLU A 284 6.73 3.12 -20.31
C GLU A 284 6.81 2.19 -21.53
N VAL A 285 7.52 2.63 -22.56
CA VAL A 285 7.74 1.82 -23.77
C VAL A 285 9.07 1.09 -23.63
N ILE A 286 9.01 -0.24 -23.57
CA ILE A 286 10.19 -1.09 -23.41
C ILE A 286 10.56 -1.71 -24.77
N ASP A 287 11.85 -1.78 -25.05
CA ASP A 287 12.42 -2.54 -26.17
C ASP A 287 13.01 -3.85 -25.64
N GLU A 288 12.13 -4.77 -25.28
CA GLU A 288 12.50 -6.12 -24.84
C GLU A 288 12.11 -7.09 -25.96
N THR A 289 13.11 -7.55 -26.71
CA THR A 289 12.95 -8.56 -27.77
C THR A 289 13.62 -9.85 -27.33
N THR A 290 12.87 -10.95 -27.33
CA THR A 290 13.41 -12.28 -27.05
C THR A 290 14.05 -12.86 -28.30
N LYS A 291 15.34 -13.19 -28.21
CA LYS A 291 16.11 -13.78 -29.30
C LYS A 291 16.13 -15.30 -29.17
N ILE A 292 15.66 -15.99 -30.19
CA ILE A 292 15.45 -17.44 -30.17
C ILE A 292 16.31 -18.06 -31.27
N GLY A 293 17.17 -19.01 -30.91
CA GLY A 293 18.05 -19.71 -31.85
C GLY A 293 17.52 -21.10 -32.18
N ILE A 294 17.04 -21.33 -33.41
CA ILE A 294 16.76 -22.68 -33.91
C ILE A 294 18.05 -23.26 -34.48
N ILE A 295 18.57 -24.30 -33.83
CA ILE A 295 19.81 -24.97 -34.19
C ILE A 295 19.48 -26.27 -34.91
N SER A 296 20.00 -26.43 -36.14
CA SER A 296 19.77 -27.63 -36.94
C SER A 296 20.95 -27.93 -37.86
N SER A 297 21.29 -29.22 -38.03
CA SER A 297 22.21 -29.68 -39.08
C SER A 297 21.50 -30.03 -40.39
N ILE A 298 20.16 -29.97 -40.42
CA ILE A 298 19.32 -30.35 -41.56
C ILE A 298 18.34 -29.24 -41.95
N MET A 299 17.95 -29.21 -43.22
CA MET A 299 16.84 -28.38 -43.69
C MET A 299 15.53 -29.18 -43.62
N HIS A 300 14.55 -28.67 -42.88
CA HIS A 300 13.25 -29.31 -42.71
C HIS A 300 12.12 -28.24 -42.66
N PRO A 301 10.93 -28.47 -43.24
CA PRO A 301 9.85 -27.48 -43.23
C PRO A 301 9.36 -27.08 -41.84
N ASP A 302 9.51 -27.95 -40.83
CA ASP A 302 9.20 -27.64 -39.42
C ASP A 302 9.91 -26.39 -38.92
N ILE A 303 11.18 -26.20 -39.31
CA ILE A 303 11.97 -25.03 -38.90
C ILE A 303 11.32 -23.74 -39.40
N GLY A 304 10.84 -23.74 -40.64
CA GLY A 304 10.14 -22.60 -41.22
C GLY A 304 8.76 -22.36 -40.57
N ALA A 305 8.04 -23.42 -40.24
CA ALA A 305 6.76 -23.33 -39.54
C ALA A 305 6.94 -22.77 -38.12
N LEU A 306 7.90 -23.28 -37.36
CA LEU A 306 8.25 -22.79 -36.01
C LEU A 306 8.70 -21.33 -36.07
N LYS A 307 9.63 -20.97 -36.97
CA LYS A 307 10.08 -19.57 -37.12
C LYS A 307 8.90 -18.62 -37.35
N LYS A 308 8.05 -18.93 -38.33
CA LYS A 308 6.87 -18.09 -38.64
C LYS A 308 5.89 -18.00 -37.48
N SER A 309 5.65 -19.11 -36.79
CA SER A 309 4.73 -19.19 -35.65
C SER A 309 5.21 -18.32 -34.49
N ILE A 310 6.50 -18.41 -34.18
CA ILE A 310 7.13 -17.68 -33.07
C ILE A 310 7.18 -16.16 -33.37
N GLU A 311 7.53 -15.77 -34.60
CA GLU A 311 7.69 -14.37 -35.03
C GLU A 311 6.36 -13.63 -35.29
N ILE A 312 5.20 -14.30 -35.13
CA ILE A 312 3.91 -13.59 -35.08
C ILE A 312 3.88 -12.60 -33.94
N ASN A 313 4.51 -12.96 -32.81
CA ASN A 313 4.85 -11.97 -31.81
C ASN A 313 6.08 -11.19 -32.28
N LYS A 314 5.87 -9.91 -32.58
CA LYS A 314 6.91 -8.98 -33.06
C LYS A 314 8.04 -8.73 -32.06
N GLN A 315 7.88 -9.14 -30.81
CA GLN A 315 8.92 -9.10 -29.78
C GLN A 315 9.83 -10.32 -29.80
N ARG A 316 9.63 -11.24 -30.74
CA ARG A 316 10.44 -12.44 -30.87
C ARG A 316 11.18 -12.41 -32.18
N GLU A 317 12.49 -12.60 -32.11
CA GLU A 317 13.35 -12.68 -33.27
C GLU A 317 13.98 -14.07 -33.33
N VAL A 318 13.79 -14.78 -34.45
CA VAL A 318 14.26 -16.15 -34.59
C VAL A 318 15.45 -16.24 -35.54
N PHE A 319 16.57 -16.73 -35.03
CA PHE A 319 17.78 -17.01 -35.80
C PHE A 319 17.87 -18.50 -36.13
N ILE A 320 18.20 -18.84 -37.38
CA ILE A 320 18.48 -20.24 -37.75
C ILE A 320 20.00 -20.41 -37.76
N LEU A 321 20.50 -21.24 -36.87
CA LEU A 321 21.92 -21.44 -36.62
C LEU A 321 22.33 -22.89 -36.92
N LYS A 322 23.61 -23.08 -37.26
CA LYS A 322 24.22 -24.41 -37.41
C LYS A 322 24.77 -24.89 -36.06
N PRO A 323 24.96 -26.20 -35.84
CA PRO A 323 25.58 -26.72 -34.62
C PRO A 323 27.01 -26.20 -34.38
N THR A 324 27.66 -25.70 -35.42
CA THR A 324 29.00 -25.09 -35.39
C THR A 324 29.00 -23.59 -35.08
N ALA A 325 27.88 -23.03 -34.59
CA ALA A 325 27.79 -21.61 -34.23
C ALA A 325 28.83 -21.23 -33.16
N SER A 326 29.37 -20.02 -33.29
CA SER A 326 30.39 -19.49 -32.38
C SER A 326 29.80 -19.09 -31.02
N SER A 327 30.61 -19.08 -29.95
CA SER A 327 30.17 -18.65 -28.63
C SER A 327 29.55 -17.23 -28.63
N SER A 328 30.08 -16.31 -29.44
CA SER A 328 29.54 -14.95 -29.58
C SER A 328 28.15 -14.90 -30.25
N GLU A 329 27.80 -15.89 -31.07
CA GLU A 329 26.44 -16.00 -31.60
C GLU A 329 25.50 -16.58 -30.56
N LEU A 330 25.94 -17.57 -29.77
CA LEU A 330 25.15 -18.20 -28.71
C LEU A 330 24.87 -17.24 -27.55
N GLU A 331 25.79 -16.34 -27.21
CA GLU A 331 25.60 -15.34 -26.16
C GLU A 331 24.47 -14.33 -26.44
N LYS A 332 24.04 -14.20 -27.71
CA LYS A 332 22.95 -13.31 -28.11
C LYS A 332 21.57 -13.97 -28.05
N ILE A 333 21.49 -15.25 -27.71
CA ILE A 333 20.27 -16.05 -27.77
C ILE A 333 19.75 -16.34 -26.35
N ASP A 334 18.48 -16.03 -26.12
CA ASP A 334 17.80 -16.20 -24.82
C ASP A 334 17.16 -17.60 -24.68
N LEU A 335 16.77 -18.22 -25.80
CA LEU A 335 16.16 -19.55 -25.85
C LEU A 335 16.69 -20.35 -27.04
N PHE A 336 17.11 -21.59 -26.79
CA PHE A 336 17.58 -22.51 -27.83
C PHE A 336 16.51 -23.53 -28.20
N ILE A 337 16.21 -23.64 -29.49
CA ILE A 337 15.40 -24.71 -30.05
C ILE A 337 16.33 -25.65 -30.82
N ILE A 338 16.46 -26.89 -30.35
CA ILE A 338 17.38 -27.88 -30.92
C ILE A 338 16.55 -28.83 -31.79
N TYR A 339 16.77 -28.80 -33.10
CA TYR A 339 16.01 -29.61 -34.05
C TYR A 339 16.81 -30.84 -34.51
N GLN A 340 16.32 -32.03 -34.15
CA GLN A 340 16.86 -33.36 -34.46
C GLN A 340 18.36 -33.50 -34.19
N PRO A 341 18.78 -33.48 -32.92
CA PRO A 341 20.19 -33.44 -32.54
C PRO A 341 20.96 -34.71 -32.93
N ASN A 342 22.24 -34.52 -33.23
CA ASN A 342 23.25 -35.57 -33.41
C ASN A 342 24.58 -35.17 -32.76
N SER A 343 25.61 -36.01 -32.89
CA SER A 343 26.93 -35.77 -32.28
C SER A 343 27.55 -34.38 -32.54
N SER A 344 27.21 -33.72 -33.65
CA SER A 344 27.69 -32.36 -33.96
C SER A 344 27.16 -31.27 -33.01
N PHE A 345 26.12 -31.56 -32.22
CA PHE A 345 25.49 -30.62 -31.29
C PHE A 345 26.14 -30.62 -29.89
N SER A 346 27.21 -31.38 -29.69
CA SER A 346 27.88 -31.51 -28.40
C SER A 346 28.26 -30.16 -27.77
N SER A 347 28.78 -29.22 -28.57
CA SER A 347 29.14 -27.86 -28.14
C SER A 347 27.93 -27.07 -27.63
N ILE A 348 26.80 -27.17 -28.34
CA ILE A 348 25.55 -26.48 -28.02
C ILE A 348 24.95 -26.98 -26.71
N TYR A 349 24.83 -28.30 -26.54
CA TYR A 349 24.32 -28.87 -25.29
C TYR A 349 25.22 -28.55 -24.10
N ASN A 350 26.55 -28.59 -24.29
CA ASN A 350 27.48 -28.19 -23.24
C ASN A 350 27.33 -26.72 -22.88
N TYR A 351 27.13 -25.82 -23.86
CA TYR A 351 26.86 -24.41 -23.62
C TYR A 351 25.56 -24.20 -22.83
N ILE A 352 24.46 -24.82 -23.26
CA ILE A 352 23.16 -24.75 -22.60
C ILE A 352 23.27 -25.21 -21.14
N LYS A 353 23.96 -26.33 -20.90
CA LYS A 353 24.18 -26.88 -19.56
C LYS A 353 25.04 -25.97 -18.69
N GLN A 354 26.12 -25.41 -19.23
CA GLN A 354 27.02 -24.51 -18.49
C GLN A 354 26.35 -23.18 -18.14
N LYS A 355 25.57 -22.62 -19.06
CA LYS A 355 24.90 -21.32 -18.89
C LYS A 355 23.52 -21.44 -18.25
N GLN A 356 23.01 -22.65 -18.05
CA GLN A 356 21.69 -22.92 -17.48
C GLN A 356 20.60 -22.13 -18.20
N VAL A 357 20.54 -22.31 -19.52
CA VAL A 357 19.58 -21.66 -20.41
C VAL A 357 18.43 -22.61 -20.68
N ASN A 358 17.21 -22.08 -20.75
CA ASN A 358 16.03 -22.86 -21.11
C ASN A 358 16.18 -23.37 -22.54
N ASN A 359 15.67 -24.58 -22.81
CA ASN A 359 15.81 -25.18 -24.13
C ASN A 359 14.57 -25.96 -24.55
N PHE A 360 14.39 -26.06 -25.87
CA PHE A 360 13.34 -26.82 -26.50
C PHE A 360 13.94 -27.80 -27.50
N THR A 361 13.93 -29.08 -27.18
CA THR A 361 14.45 -30.13 -28.07
C THR A 361 13.33 -30.77 -28.87
N VAL A 362 13.36 -30.59 -30.20
CA VAL A 362 12.45 -31.24 -31.15
C VAL A 362 13.16 -32.44 -31.76
N THR A 363 12.60 -33.62 -31.58
CA THR A 363 13.12 -34.88 -32.11
C THR A 363 12.27 -35.38 -33.27
N GLY A 364 12.80 -36.35 -34.01
CA GLY A 364 12.25 -36.86 -35.27
C GLY A 364 13.08 -38.02 -35.81
N VAL A 365 12.81 -38.47 -37.03
CA VAL A 365 13.36 -39.74 -37.54
C VAL A 365 14.87 -39.73 -37.75
N LYS A 366 15.49 -38.54 -37.84
CA LYS A 366 16.96 -38.35 -37.99
C LYS A 366 17.66 -38.03 -36.67
N THR A 367 16.97 -38.09 -35.54
CA THR A 367 17.57 -37.87 -34.23
C THR A 367 18.52 -39.01 -33.88
N ASP A 368 19.74 -38.68 -33.46
CA ASP A 368 20.66 -39.67 -32.92
C ASP A 368 20.31 -39.92 -31.45
N TRP A 369 19.48 -40.95 -31.21
CA TRP A 369 19.01 -41.32 -29.88
C TRP A 369 20.14 -41.71 -28.92
N ARG A 370 21.24 -42.29 -29.43
CA ARG A 370 22.39 -42.66 -28.60
C ARG A 370 23.12 -41.40 -28.11
N PHE A 371 23.31 -40.44 -29.01
CA PHE A 371 23.86 -39.14 -28.63
C PHE A 371 22.95 -38.43 -27.63
N LEU A 372 21.64 -38.33 -27.91
CA LEU A 372 20.70 -37.61 -27.05
C LEU A 372 20.63 -38.24 -25.64
N ASN A 373 20.57 -39.57 -25.53
CA ASN A 373 20.61 -40.26 -24.25
C ASN A 373 21.93 -40.07 -23.48
N ALA A 374 23.03 -39.79 -24.17
CA ALA A 374 24.34 -39.61 -23.54
C ALA A 374 24.60 -38.16 -23.07
N ILE A 375 24.09 -37.16 -23.80
CA ILE A 375 24.41 -35.75 -23.55
C ILE A 375 23.53 -35.09 -22.47
N GLN A 376 22.27 -35.52 -22.34
CA GLN A 376 21.35 -35.08 -21.29
C GLN A 376 21.01 -36.23 -20.33
N LYS A 377 20.48 -35.91 -19.13
CA LYS A 377 20.21 -36.89 -18.06
C LYS A 377 18.74 -36.98 -17.64
N ASN A 378 17.87 -36.14 -18.18
CA ASN A 378 16.51 -35.93 -17.67
C ASN A 378 15.55 -37.00 -18.21
N ILE A 379 15.81 -37.48 -19.42
CA ILE A 379 15.06 -38.56 -20.07
C ILE A 379 15.97 -39.67 -20.57
N LYS A 380 15.46 -40.90 -20.60
CA LYS A 380 16.11 -42.04 -21.24
C LYS A 380 15.13 -42.74 -22.16
N ILE A 381 15.53 -42.86 -23.42
CA ILE A 381 14.70 -43.35 -24.53
C ILE A 381 15.25 -44.67 -25.03
N GLN A 382 14.38 -45.64 -25.32
CA GLN A 382 14.79 -46.88 -25.98
C GLN A 382 15.07 -46.64 -27.47
N ASP A 383 16.28 -47.02 -27.94
CA ASP A 383 16.71 -46.81 -29.33
C ASP A 383 16.16 -47.89 -30.29
N ASN A 384 16.32 -47.66 -31.61
CA ASN A 384 15.95 -48.58 -32.70
C ASN A 384 14.47 -48.99 -32.79
N TYR A 385 13.56 -48.10 -32.39
CA TYR A 385 12.12 -48.31 -32.61
C TYR A 385 11.74 -48.05 -34.08
N PRO A 386 10.74 -48.76 -34.66
CA PRO A 386 10.30 -48.51 -36.03
C PRO A 386 9.59 -47.16 -36.17
N ILE A 387 9.71 -46.55 -37.35
CA ILE A 387 8.98 -45.32 -37.70
C ILE A 387 7.47 -45.60 -37.65
N GLN A 388 6.75 -44.72 -36.97
CA GLN A 388 5.31 -44.80 -36.75
C GLN A 388 4.65 -43.44 -36.93
N GLU A 389 3.40 -43.49 -37.36
CA GLU A 389 2.51 -42.35 -37.41
C GLU A 389 1.80 -42.17 -36.06
N VAL A 390 1.87 -40.97 -35.51
CA VAL A 390 1.31 -40.64 -34.20
C VAL A 390 0.42 -39.40 -34.28
N ALA A 391 -0.76 -39.47 -33.67
CA ALA A 391 -1.65 -38.33 -33.51
C ALA A 391 -1.53 -37.75 -32.09
N PRO A 392 -1.70 -36.43 -31.92
CA PRO A 392 -1.66 -35.79 -30.61
C PRO A 392 -2.97 -35.98 -29.84
N ILE A 393 -2.87 -36.07 -28.53
CA ILE A 393 -4.00 -35.81 -27.63
C ILE A 393 -3.55 -34.98 -26.44
N LEU A 394 -4.37 -34.00 -26.06
CA LEU A 394 -4.14 -33.20 -24.85
C LEU A 394 -4.10 -34.09 -23.60
N ASN A 395 -3.15 -33.81 -22.70
CA ASN A 395 -3.21 -34.36 -21.36
C ASN A 395 -4.04 -33.44 -20.46
N PRO A 396 -5.27 -33.83 -20.03
CA PRO A 396 -6.10 -32.98 -19.17
C PRO A 396 -5.50 -32.76 -17.77
N SER A 397 -4.49 -33.56 -17.39
CA SER A 397 -3.79 -33.40 -16.10
C SER A 397 -2.66 -32.37 -16.15
N PHE A 398 -2.39 -31.76 -17.31
CA PHE A 398 -1.35 -30.75 -17.45
C PHE A 398 -1.71 -29.44 -16.71
N SER A 399 -0.78 -28.91 -15.95
CA SER A 399 -1.02 -27.87 -14.94
C SER A 399 -0.09 -26.65 -15.05
N LYS A 400 0.93 -26.67 -15.92
CA LYS A 400 1.91 -25.56 -16.01
C LYS A 400 1.36 -24.29 -16.66
N PHE A 401 0.44 -24.43 -17.61
CA PHE A 401 -0.26 -23.32 -18.25
C PHE A 401 -1.54 -23.81 -18.93
N ASP A 402 -2.44 -22.90 -19.28
CA ASP A 402 -3.73 -23.25 -19.88
C ASP A 402 -3.60 -23.68 -21.35
N ILE A 403 -3.98 -24.93 -21.61
CA ILE A 403 -3.96 -25.61 -22.89
C ILE A 403 -5.35 -25.89 -23.44
N SER A 404 -6.41 -25.49 -22.73
CA SER A 404 -7.80 -25.83 -23.07
C SER A 404 -8.26 -25.29 -24.42
N ASP A 405 -7.69 -24.15 -24.86
CA ASP A 405 -7.96 -23.56 -26.17
C ASP A 405 -7.34 -24.34 -27.35
N PHE A 406 -6.31 -25.17 -27.11
CA PHE A 406 -5.60 -25.86 -28.19
C PHE A 406 -6.38 -27.09 -28.62
N ASN A 407 -6.89 -27.09 -29.86
CA ASN A 407 -7.75 -28.17 -30.33
C ASN A 407 -7.18 -28.84 -31.59
N PRO A 408 -6.41 -29.94 -31.46
CA PRO A 408 -5.78 -30.59 -32.61
C PRO A 408 -6.72 -31.58 -33.34
N ILE A 409 -7.97 -31.18 -33.59
CA ILE A 409 -8.92 -32.00 -34.37
C ILE A 409 -8.49 -32.03 -35.84
N ASP A 410 -8.55 -33.21 -36.45
CA ASP A 410 -8.18 -33.47 -37.85
C ASP A 410 -6.75 -33.09 -38.23
N TYR A 411 -5.86 -32.95 -37.24
CA TYR A 411 -4.44 -32.71 -37.52
C TYR A 411 -3.81 -33.97 -38.11
N PRO A 412 -3.05 -33.85 -39.21
CA PRO A 412 -2.38 -34.99 -39.82
C PRO A 412 -1.37 -35.61 -38.84
N PRO A 413 -1.18 -36.94 -38.87
CA PRO A 413 -0.25 -37.59 -37.96
C PRO A 413 1.19 -37.10 -38.18
N LEU A 414 1.95 -37.09 -37.10
CA LEU A 414 3.39 -36.87 -37.09
C LEU A 414 4.13 -38.19 -37.28
N GLU A 415 5.39 -38.10 -37.67
CA GLU A 415 6.27 -39.27 -37.80
C GLU A 415 7.28 -39.28 -36.66
N THR A 416 7.46 -40.44 -36.04
CA THR A 416 8.43 -40.62 -34.95
C THR A 416 8.96 -42.04 -34.93
N ASN A 417 10.19 -42.21 -34.44
CA ASN A 417 10.80 -43.50 -34.14
C ASN A 417 11.23 -43.57 -32.67
N VAL A 418 10.57 -42.80 -31.79
CA VAL A 418 10.81 -42.81 -30.36
C VAL A 418 10.29 -44.12 -29.75
N GLY A 419 11.12 -44.78 -28.95
CA GLY A 419 10.68 -45.90 -28.12
C GLY A 419 10.03 -45.46 -26.80
N PRO A 420 9.72 -46.40 -25.90
CA PRO A 420 9.34 -46.09 -24.53
C PRO A 420 10.32 -45.11 -23.85
N ILE A 421 9.76 -44.16 -23.11
CA ILE A 421 10.48 -43.07 -22.45
C ILE A 421 10.43 -43.29 -20.94
N THR A 422 11.59 -43.20 -20.31
CA THR A 422 11.72 -43.22 -18.84
C THR A 422 12.22 -41.86 -18.36
N PHE A 423 11.59 -41.33 -17.32
CA PHE A 423 11.88 -40.01 -16.76
C PHE A 423 12.74 -40.17 -15.50
N ASN A 424 13.82 -39.39 -15.41
CA ASN A 424 14.66 -39.33 -14.21
C ASN A 424 14.28 -38.15 -13.30
N ASP A 425 13.60 -37.15 -13.84
CA ASP A 425 13.09 -35.96 -13.14
C ASP A 425 11.56 -35.85 -13.26
N ASN A 426 10.96 -34.93 -12.51
CA ASN A 426 9.52 -34.62 -12.59
C ASN A 426 9.16 -34.01 -13.96
N ALA A 427 8.85 -34.89 -14.91
CA ALA A 427 8.31 -34.53 -16.22
C ALA A 427 6.78 -34.50 -16.18
N GLU A 428 6.20 -33.51 -16.84
CA GLU A 428 4.75 -33.41 -17.04
C GLU A 428 4.44 -33.51 -18.53
N SER A 429 3.57 -34.45 -18.90
CA SER A 429 3.14 -34.59 -20.30
C SER A 429 2.17 -33.49 -20.67
N LEU A 430 2.48 -32.73 -21.73
CA LEU A 430 1.61 -31.74 -22.35
C LEU A 430 0.68 -32.41 -23.37
N LEU A 431 1.23 -33.28 -24.21
CA LEU A 431 0.52 -34.05 -25.24
C LEU A 431 0.93 -35.52 -25.12
N ASN A 432 -0.04 -36.43 -25.22
CA ASN A 432 0.19 -37.86 -25.33
C ASN A 432 0.08 -38.34 -26.79
N MET A 433 0.62 -39.52 -27.07
CA MET A 433 0.56 -40.15 -28.39
C MET A 433 -0.65 -41.07 -28.55
N ILE A 434 -1.30 -40.98 -29.71
CA ILE A 434 -2.23 -42.00 -30.22
C ILE A 434 -1.56 -42.70 -31.41
N VAL A 435 -1.46 -44.02 -31.34
CA VAL A 435 -0.89 -44.85 -32.41
C VAL A 435 -1.97 -45.79 -32.93
N LYS A 436 -2.31 -45.68 -34.21
CA LYS A 436 -3.38 -46.49 -34.84
C LYS A 436 -4.72 -46.46 -34.08
N GLY A 437 -5.07 -45.30 -33.50
CA GLY A 437 -6.30 -45.11 -32.73
C GLY A 437 -6.25 -45.63 -31.29
N VAL A 438 -5.12 -46.15 -30.81
CA VAL A 438 -4.93 -46.61 -29.44
C VAL A 438 -4.12 -45.58 -28.65
N HIS A 439 -4.60 -45.22 -27.46
CA HIS A 439 -3.87 -44.38 -26.51
C HIS A 439 -2.71 -45.18 -25.94
N ILE A 440 -1.50 -44.62 -26.06
CA ILE A 440 -0.30 -45.20 -25.46
C ILE A 440 0.19 -44.24 -24.38
N ASP A 441 0.66 -44.76 -23.25
CA ASP A 441 1.27 -44.00 -22.15
C ASP A 441 2.67 -43.42 -22.50
N ASN A 442 2.89 -43.11 -23.78
CA ASN A 442 4.07 -42.41 -24.26
C ASN A 442 3.69 -40.96 -24.58
N PRO A 443 4.40 -39.96 -24.03
CA PRO A 443 4.10 -38.57 -24.33
C PRO A 443 4.65 -38.17 -25.70
N LEU A 444 3.92 -37.31 -26.40
CA LEU A 444 4.34 -36.61 -27.61
C LEU A 444 5.09 -35.32 -27.29
N CYS A 445 4.71 -34.63 -26.22
CA CYS A 445 5.39 -33.43 -25.74
C CYS A 445 5.43 -33.45 -24.21
N ILE A 446 6.61 -33.22 -23.65
CA ILE A 446 6.81 -33.11 -22.20
C ILE A 446 7.44 -31.79 -21.83
N VAL A 447 7.15 -31.37 -20.61
CA VAL A 447 7.75 -30.22 -19.96
C VAL A 447 8.48 -30.70 -18.71
N LEU A 448 9.72 -30.24 -18.56
CA LEU A 448 10.55 -30.45 -17.38
C LEU A 448 10.82 -29.07 -16.77
N ASP A 449 10.60 -28.95 -15.47
CA ASP A 449 10.79 -27.71 -14.73
C ASP A 449 11.56 -28.05 -13.46
N ASN A 450 12.79 -27.55 -13.34
CA ASN A 450 13.52 -27.54 -12.08
C ASN A 450 13.70 -26.08 -11.63
N ASP A 451 14.16 -25.85 -10.39
CA ASP A 451 14.26 -24.50 -9.81
C ASP A 451 15.12 -23.50 -10.64
N VAL A 452 15.86 -23.97 -11.65
CA VAL A 452 16.87 -23.23 -12.38
C VAL A 452 16.60 -23.11 -13.89
N THR A 453 16.05 -24.14 -14.53
CA THR A 453 15.84 -24.22 -15.98
C THR A 453 14.55 -24.94 -16.35
N LYS A 454 13.90 -24.44 -17.40
CA LYS A 454 12.77 -25.08 -18.07
C LYS A 454 13.25 -25.76 -19.35
N GLU A 455 12.83 -27.00 -19.55
CA GLU A 455 13.12 -27.76 -20.75
C GLU A 455 11.84 -28.35 -21.34
N VAL A 456 11.78 -28.40 -22.67
CA VAL A 456 10.68 -29.04 -23.38
C VAL A 456 11.27 -30.07 -24.34
N PHE A 457 10.66 -31.25 -24.41
CA PHE A 457 10.94 -32.23 -25.45
C PHE A 457 9.70 -32.50 -26.29
N TRP A 458 9.89 -32.51 -27.60
CA TRP A 458 8.88 -32.86 -28.59
C TRP A 458 9.30 -34.09 -29.38
N PHE A 459 8.43 -35.10 -29.43
CA PHE A 459 8.75 -36.44 -29.92
C PHE A 459 8.09 -36.77 -31.26
N GLY A 460 8.41 -35.99 -32.30
CA GLY A 460 7.97 -36.25 -33.66
C GLY A 460 8.25 -35.10 -34.61
N GLU A 461 8.37 -35.41 -35.89
CA GLU A 461 8.55 -34.43 -36.96
C GLU A 461 7.30 -34.27 -37.82
N ASN A 462 7.31 -33.28 -38.69
CA ASN A 462 6.21 -32.85 -39.57
C ASN A 462 5.12 -31.98 -38.91
N ILE A 463 5.48 -31.27 -37.83
CA ILE A 463 4.60 -30.29 -37.17
C ILE A 463 4.16 -29.16 -38.12
N TRP A 464 4.92 -28.88 -39.19
CA TRP A 464 4.52 -27.95 -40.24
C TRP A 464 3.17 -28.33 -40.89
N LYS A 465 2.85 -29.63 -40.98
CA LYS A 465 1.59 -30.13 -41.55
C LYS A 465 0.40 -29.65 -40.72
N TRP A 466 0.55 -29.55 -39.39
CA TRP A 466 -0.49 -29.04 -38.50
C TRP A 466 -0.80 -27.57 -38.76
N ARG A 467 0.24 -26.72 -38.87
CA ARG A 467 0.08 -25.30 -39.20
C ARG A 467 -0.61 -25.08 -40.54
N VAL A 468 -0.29 -25.91 -41.54
CA VAL A 468 -0.95 -25.86 -42.86
C VAL A 468 -2.39 -26.34 -42.78
N GLN A 469 -2.66 -27.40 -42.01
CA GLN A 469 -4.01 -27.93 -41.82
C GLN A 469 -4.92 -26.91 -41.12
N GLU A 470 -4.41 -26.18 -40.13
CA GLU A 470 -5.14 -25.10 -39.46
C GLU A 470 -5.63 -24.05 -40.47
N TYR A 471 -4.75 -23.57 -41.35
CA TYR A 471 -5.13 -22.62 -42.41
C TYR A 471 -6.12 -23.20 -43.42
N ARG A 472 -6.07 -24.52 -43.69
CA ARG A 472 -7.07 -25.16 -44.54
C ARG A 472 -8.45 -25.17 -43.87
N ASN A 473 -8.50 -25.40 -42.56
CA ASN A 473 -9.72 -25.52 -41.78
C ASN A 473 -10.37 -24.15 -41.49
N SER A 474 -9.58 -23.18 -41.01
CA SER A 474 -10.09 -21.91 -40.46
C SER A 474 -9.72 -20.67 -41.28
N LYS A 475 -8.89 -20.80 -42.32
CA LYS A 475 -8.24 -19.67 -43.04
C LYS A 475 -7.37 -18.79 -42.16
N GLU A 476 -7.09 -19.23 -40.94
CA GLU A 476 -6.21 -18.59 -39.98
C GLU A 476 -5.15 -19.58 -39.52
N PHE A 477 -4.10 -19.10 -38.86
CA PHE A 477 -3.09 -19.97 -38.25
C PHE A 477 -3.20 -19.96 -36.71
N LYS A 478 -4.26 -19.33 -36.18
CA LYS A 478 -4.37 -18.89 -34.78
C LYS A 478 -4.20 -20.01 -33.76
N ASN A 479 -4.92 -21.13 -33.91
CA ASN A 479 -4.88 -22.25 -32.96
C ASN A 479 -3.45 -22.81 -32.79
N PHE A 480 -2.75 -23.05 -33.90
CA PHE A 480 -1.36 -23.52 -33.90
C PHE A 480 -0.40 -22.46 -33.36
N ASP A 481 -0.53 -21.23 -33.85
CA ASP A 481 0.39 -20.14 -33.50
C ASP A 481 0.25 -19.68 -32.05
N ASP A 482 -0.96 -19.69 -31.49
CA ASP A 482 -1.22 -19.43 -30.07
C ASP A 482 -0.64 -20.54 -29.19
N PHE A 483 -0.75 -21.81 -29.60
CA PHE A 483 -0.19 -22.95 -28.86
C PHE A 483 1.35 -22.89 -28.78
N ILE A 484 2.04 -22.74 -29.91
CA ILE A 484 3.49 -22.53 -29.93
C ILE A 484 3.84 -21.23 -29.18
N GLY A 485 3.01 -20.20 -29.34
CA GLY A 485 3.11 -18.94 -28.63
C GLY A 485 3.20 -19.11 -27.12
N LYS A 486 2.25 -19.84 -26.52
CA LYS A 486 2.17 -20.19 -25.10
C LYS A 486 3.38 -21.02 -24.64
N LEU A 487 3.81 -22.00 -25.44
CA LEU A 487 4.99 -22.82 -25.14
C LEU A 487 6.27 -21.97 -25.04
N ILE A 488 6.45 -21.02 -25.97
CA ILE A 488 7.58 -20.08 -25.92
C ILE A 488 7.47 -19.14 -24.71
N ILE A 489 6.28 -18.61 -24.38
CA ILE A 489 6.09 -17.80 -23.16
C ILE A 489 6.52 -18.60 -21.94
N TYR A 490 6.07 -19.86 -21.85
CA TYR A 490 6.44 -20.72 -20.73
C TYR A 490 7.96 -20.88 -20.61
N LEU A 491 8.65 -21.12 -21.73
CA LEU A 491 10.11 -21.25 -21.79
C LEU A 491 10.86 -19.93 -21.54
N THR A 492 10.28 -18.76 -21.79
CA THR A 492 10.95 -17.46 -21.62
C THR A 492 10.56 -16.76 -20.31
N SER A 493 9.51 -17.23 -19.62
CA SER A 493 8.98 -16.65 -18.37
C SER A 493 9.76 -17.00 -17.10
N SER A 494 10.95 -17.61 -17.21
CA SER A 494 11.81 -17.81 -16.03
C SER A 494 12.15 -16.46 -15.40
N LYS A 495 12.05 -16.35 -14.07
CA LYS A 495 12.36 -15.12 -13.32
C LYS A 495 13.63 -14.49 -13.87
N ASN A 496 13.50 -13.27 -14.41
CA ASN A 496 14.61 -12.46 -14.90
C ASN A 496 15.76 -12.55 -13.89
N LYS A 497 16.91 -13.07 -14.34
CA LYS A 497 18.15 -13.19 -13.55
C LYS A 497 18.84 -11.82 -13.40
N ASP A 498 18.07 -10.76 -13.27
CA ASP A 498 18.61 -9.43 -13.01
C ASP A 498 18.96 -9.32 -11.53
N ARG A 499 20.27 -9.26 -11.26
CA ARG A 499 20.81 -9.10 -9.91
C ARG A 499 20.46 -7.76 -9.29
N LEU A 500 20.02 -6.77 -10.08
CA LEU A 500 19.57 -5.46 -9.60
C LEU A 500 18.20 -5.16 -10.21
N ASN A 501 17.17 -5.06 -9.38
CA ASN A 501 15.80 -4.74 -9.80
C ASN A 501 15.37 -3.43 -9.18
N ILE A 502 14.74 -2.57 -9.98
CA ILE A 502 14.23 -1.27 -9.54
C ILE A 502 12.73 -1.25 -9.81
N GLU A 503 11.97 -0.81 -8.82
CA GLU A 503 10.54 -0.57 -8.95
C GLU A 503 10.26 0.91 -8.68
N TYR A 504 9.66 1.57 -9.67
CA TYR A 504 9.36 3.00 -9.64
C TYR A 504 8.10 3.30 -10.45
N LYS A 505 7.49 4.47 -10.21
CA LYS A 505 6.39 4.98 -11.02
C LYS A 505 6.91 6.02 -12.00
N PRO A 506 6.47 6.00 -13.27
CA PRO A 506 6.87 7.02 -14.25
C PRO A 506 6.31 8.42 -13.89
N LEU A 507 5.23 8.49 -13.11
CA LEU A 507 4.62 9.73 -12.62
C LEU A 507 4.35 9.66 -11.11
N TYR A 508 4.79 10.69 -10.42
CA TYR A 508 4.40 11.00 -9.06
C TYR A 508 3.55 12.27 -9.01
N GLN A 509 2.41 12.18 -8.31
CA GLN A 509 1.47 13.29 -8.13
C GLN A 509 1.77 13.98 -6.80
N GLY A 510 2.34 15.19 -6.87
CA GLY A 510 2.83 15.90 -5.70
C GLY A 510 4.08 15.25 -5.10
N ASN A 511 4.51 15.80 -3.96
CA ASN A 511 5.73 15.35 -3.27
C ASN A 511 5.45 14.29 -2.21
N SER A 512 4.19 13.98 -1.95
CA SER A 512 3.81 13.17 -0.80
C SER A 512 3.66 11.70 -1.23
N ASN A 513 4.56 10.84 -0.74
CA ASN A 513 4.68 9.39 -1.05
C ASN A 513 5.41 9.02 -2.36
N SER A 514 6.30 9.88 -2.84
CA SER A 514 7.14 9.57 -4.00
C SER A 514 8.33 8.72 -3.58
N LYS A 515 8.25 7.40 -3.78
CA LYS A 515 9.30 6.45 -3.37
C LYS A 515 9.73 5.57 -4.54
N ILE A 516 11.00 5.20 -4.54
CA ILE A 516 11.59 4.21 -5.45
C ILE A 516 12.21 3.10 -4.61
N THR A 517 11.93 1.86 -4.99
CA THR A 517 12.42 0.67 -4.32
C THR A 517 13.39 -0.09 -5.21
N THR A 518 14.32 -0.82 -4.60
CA THR A 518 15.34 -1.59 -5.32
C THR A 518 15.69 -2.85 -4.56
N THR A 519 15.84 -3.98 -5.25
CA THR A 519 16.37 -5.23 -4.68
C THR A 519 17.67 -5.60 -5.38
N TYR A 520 18.63 -6.11 -4.61
CA TYR A 520 19.92 -6.54 -5.12
C TYR A 520 20.25 -7.95 -4.62
N PHE A 521 20.73 -8.80 -5.53
CA PHE A 521 21.06 -10.20 -5.28
C PHE A 521 22.54 -10.47 -5.56
N ASP A 522 23.16 -11.32 -4.73
CA ASP A 522 24.56 -11.73 -4.87
C ASP A 522 24.77 -12.77 -6.00
N GLU A 523 25.97 -13.36 -6.06
CA GLU A 523 26.30 -14.34 -7.10
C GLU A 523 25.50 -15.64 -7.00
N SER A 524 25.02 -15.96 -5.79
CA SER A 524 24.17 -17.10 -5.49
C SER A 524 22.67 -16.80 -5.64
N PHE A 525 22.32 -15.58 -6.08
CA PHE A 525 20.96 -15.07 -6.19
C PHE A 525 20.22 -14.96 -4.83
N THR A 526 20.97 -14.74 -3.75
CA THR A 526 20.42 -14.43 -2.43
C THR A 526 20.39 -12.90 -2.24
N PHE A 527 19.33 -12.37 -1.62
CA PHE A 527 19.23 -10.93 -1.34
C PHE A 527 20.40 -10.47 -0.47
N ASP A 528 21.17 -9.48 -0.94
CA ASP A 528 22.34 -8.96 -0.24
C ASP A 528 21.98 -7.69 0.53
N SER A 529 21.64 -7.87 1.81
CA SER A 529 21.31 -6.77 2.72
C SER A 529 22.51 -5.89 3.10
N ASN A 530 23.75 -6.34 2.82
CA ASN A 530 24.97 -5.58 3.10
C ASN A 530 25.39 -4.68 1.93
N ALA A 531 24.73 -4.80 0.78
CA ALA A 531 25.02 -3.96 -0.37
C ALA A 531 24.72 -2.48 -0.08
N THR A 532 25.64 -1.59 -0.48
CA THR A 532 25.40 -0.14 -0.43
C THR A 532 24.88 0.31 -1.79
N ILE A 533 23.63 0.77 -1.85
CA ILE A 533 23.00 1.22 -3.09
C ILE A 533 22.93 2.76 -3.11
N ILE A 534 23.43 3.36 -4.18
CA ILE A 534 23.45 4.81 -4.40
C ILE A 534 22.43 5.16 -5.49
N PHE A 535 21.48 6.02 -5.16
CA PHE A 535 20.52 6.61 -6.09
C PHE A 535 21.01 7.99 -6.52
N THR A 536 21.31 8.17 -7.80
CA THR A 536 21.70 9.46 -8.38
C THR A 536 20.53 10.00 -9.20
N VAL A 537 20.11 11.23 -8.95
CA VAL A 537 19.01 11.87 -9.67
C VAL A 537 19.41 13.23 -10.24
N GLN A 538 18.92 13.53 -11.44
CA GLN A 538 19.16 14.78 -12.16
C GLN A 538 17.87 15.28 -12.78
N ASN A 539 17.54 16.55 -12.56
CA ASN A 539 16.43 17.20 -13.26
C ASN A 539 16.84 17.48 -14.72
N THR A 540 16.00 17.16 -15.70
CA THR A 540 16.34 17.35 -17.13
C THR A 540 16.65 18.80 -17.49
N ASN A 541 16.11 19.78 -16.74
CA ASN A 541 16.30 21.21 -16.97
C ASN A 541 17.39 21.85 -16.08
N LYS A 542 18.02 21.09 -15.16
CA LYS A 542 19.06 21.60 -14.26
C LYS A 542 20.30 20.70 -14.29
N GLU A 543 21.48 21.30 -14.32
CA GLU A 543 22.73 20.53 -14.38
C GLU A 543 23.12 19.82 -13.06
N LYS A 544 22.49 20.18 -11.94
CA LYS A 544 22.87 19.66 -10.63
C LYS A 544 22.37 18.22 -10.44
N LYS A 545 23.31 17.29 -10.27
CA LYS A 545 23.07 15.91 -9.81
C LYS A 545 22.98 15.87 -8.29
N VAL A 546 22.10 15.03 -7.77
CA VAL A 546 21.95 14.76 -6.34
C VAL A 546 22.13 13.27 -6.12
N GLU A 547 23.05 12.90 -5.23
CA GLU A 547 23.27 11.52 -4.81
C GLU A 547 22.61 11.29 -3.45
N ILE A 548 21.85 10.21 -3.35
CA ILE A 548 21.08 9.84 -2.16
C ILE A 548 21.35 8.35 -1.90
N PRO A 549 21.90 7.97 -0.74
CA PRO A 549 22.00 6.56 -0.38
C PRO A 549 20.59 5.99 -0.14
N MET A 550 20.32 4.80 -0.70
CA MET A 550 19.05 4.11 -0.45
C MET A 550 19.08 3.44 0.93
N LEU A 551 17.98 3.52 1.67
CA LEU A 551 17.87 2.98 3.02
C LEU A 551 17.38 1.53 2.97
N LEU A 552 18.08 0.63 3.66
CA LEU A 552 17.66 -0.76 3.81
C LEU A 552 16.34 -0.85 4.59
N LYS A 553 15.38 -1.56 3.99
CA LYS A 553 14.17 -2.11 4.61
C LYS A 553 14.29 -3.63 4.63
N GLN A 554 13.29 -4.34 5.17
CA GLN A 554 13.37 -5.78 5.46
C GLN A 554 14.01 -6.61 4.32
N ASP A 555 13.54 -6.44 3.10
CA ASP A 555 13.91 -7.23 1.91
C ASP A 555 14.17 -6.37 0.65
N PHE A 556 14.28 -5.04 0.81
CA PHE A 556 14.57 -4.11 -0.29
C PHE A 556 15.23 -2.82 0.23
N PHE A 557 15.75 -2.01 -0.69
CA PHE A 557 16.27 -0.67 -0.43
C PHE A 557 15.27 0.38 -0.93
N GLU A 558 15.10 1.48 -0.19
CA GLU A 558 14.12 2.54 -0.49
C GLU A 558 14.78 3.92 -0.51
N VAL A 559 14.37 4.77 -1.46
CA VAL A 559 14.67 6.21 -1.44
C VAL A 559 13.39 7.04 -1.42
N ASP A 560 13.38 8.08 -0.59
CA ASP A 560 12.29 9.06 -0.51
C ASP A 560 12.59 10.27 -1.39
N LEU A 561 11.70 10.55 -2.33
CA LEU A 561 11.80 11.64 -3.31
C LEU A 561 11.03 12.89 -2.89
N SER A 562 10.46 12.94 -1.68
CA SER A 562 9.60 14.05 -1.22
C SER A 562 10.29 15.42 -1.24
N ASN A 563 11.63 15.45 -1.19
CA ASN A 563 12.43 16.68 -1.22
C ASN A 563 12.72 17.20 -2.64
N LEU A 564 12.32 16.48 -3.69
CA LEU A 564 12.51 16.92 -5.07
C LEU A 564 11.40 17.90 -5.48
N SER A 565 11.77 18.97 -6.18
CA SER A 565 10.79 19.89 -6.74
C SER A 565 10.01 19.25 -7.91
N PRO A 566 8.80 19.71 -8.23
CA PRO A 566 8.13 19.31 -9.47
C PRO A 566 9.02 19.52 -10.71
N GLY A 567 9.05 18.53 -11.60
CA GLY A 567 9.89 18.51 -12.80
C GLY A 567 10.07 17.09 -13.35
N ASP A 568 10.79 16.98 -14.48
CA ASP A 568 11.15 15.70 -15.10
C ASP A 568 12.58 15.33 -14.70
N TYR A 569 12.81 14.06 -14.39
CA TYR A 569 14.04 13.56 -13.79
C TYR A 569 14.57 12.32 -14.49
N ASN A 570 15.88 12.27 -14.64
CA ASN A 570 16.63 11.06 -14.98
C ASN A 570 17.30 10.56 -13.71
N PHE A 571 17.28 9.25 -13.47
CA PHE A 571 17.96 8.66 -12.32
C PHE A 571 18.80 7.45 -12.73
N ASN A 572 19.79 7.15 -11.89
CA ASN A 572 20.64 5.98 -11.97
C ASN A 572 20.81 5.38 -10.57
N VAL A 573 20.55 4.09 -10.44
CA VAL A 573 20.78 3.32 -9.22
C VAL A 573 21.98 2.43 -9.44
N ALA A 574 23.01 2.58 -8.61
CA ALA A 574 24.24 1.80 -8.71
C ALA A 574 24.56 1.12 -7.38
N VAL A 575 25.09 -0.09 -7.44
CA VAL A 575 25.65 -0.78 -6.28
C VAL A 575 27.10 -0.32 -6.11
N LYS A 576 27.42 0.25 -4.95
CA LYS A 576 28.75 0.76 -4.64
C LYS A 576 29.79 -0.36 -4.79
N ASP A 577 30.93 -0.04 -5.40
CA ASP A 577 32.06 -0.95 -5.62
C ASP A 577 31.75 -2.18 -6.51
N LYS A 578 30.63 -2.17 -7.23
CA LYS A 578 30.25 -3.21 -8.21
C LYS A 578 29.80 -2.57 -9.54
N ASN A 579 30.01 -3.26 -10.66
CA ASN A 579 29.58 -2.81 -12.00
C ASN A 579 28.10 -3.09 -12.28
N TYR A 580 27.22 -2.88 -11.31
CA TYR A 580 25.77 -3.02 -11.48
C TYR A 580 25.09 -1.66 -11.35
N SER A 581 24.48 -1.21 -12.44
CA SER A 581 23.69 0.01 -12.47
C SER A 581 22.47 -0.12 -13.36
N LYS A 582 21.36 0.49 -12.96
CA LYS A 582 20.15 0.62 -13.78
C LYS A 582 19.65 2.06 -13.74
N SER A 583 19.22 2.55 -14.90
CA SER A 583 18.73 3.92 -15.07
C SER A 583 17.27 3.93 -15.45
N GLY A 584 16.58 5.02 -15.14
CA GLY A 584 15.20 5.24 -15.54
C GLY A 584 14.86 6.73 -15.56
N THR A 585 13.60 7.04 -15.88
CA THR A 585 13.10 8.42 -15.89
C THR A 585 11.75 8.51 -15.20
N PHE A 586 11.52 9.58 -14.44
CA PHE A 586 10.21 9.83 -13.82
C PHE A 586 9.88 11.33 -13.83
N SER A 587 8.60 11.64 -13.72
CA SER A 587 8.10 13.01 -13.61
C SER A 587 7.43 13.22 -12.26
N ILE A 588 7.72 14.34 -11.60
CA ILE A 588 6.97 14.84 -10.43
C ILE A 588 6.15 16.03 -10.91
N LYS A 589 4.83 15.93 -10.90
CA LYS A 589 3.97 17.07 -11.25
C LYS A 589 3.47 17.77 -9.98
N ASN A 590 3.41 19.10 -10.05
CA ASN A 590 2.74 19.91 -9.04
C ASN A 590 1.23 19.69 -9.19
N PHE A 591 0.71 18.69 -8.49
CA PHE A 591 -0.69 18.32 -8.59
C PHE A 591 -1.40 18.78 -7.32
N ASN A 592 -2.27 19.79 -7.47
CA ASN A 592 -3.14 20.23 -6.40
C ASN A 592 -4.53 19.65 -6.65
N VAL A 593 -4.87 18.58 -5.91
CA VAL A 593 -6.16 17.89 -6.07
C VAL A 593 -7.33 18.77 -5.66
N GLU A 594 -7.12 19.74 -4.77
CA GLU A 594 -8.16 20.71 -4.37
C GLU A 594 -8.65 21.55 -5.55
N GLN A 595 -7.81 21.78 -6.58
CA GLN A 595 -8.19 22.54 -7.78
C GLN A 595 -9.14 21.78 -8.71
N GLN A 596 -9.41 20.50 -8.45
CA GLN A 596 -10.39 19.73 -9.23
C GLN A 596 -11.84 20.08 -8.86
N PHE A 597 -12.05 20.64 -7.67
CA PHE A 597 -13.38 20.96 -7.17
C PHE A 597 -13.70 22.44 -7.40
N LEU A 598 -14.88 22.72 -7.94
CA LEU A 598 -15.34 24.09 -8.21
C LEU A 598 -16.33 24.60 -7.16
N SER A 599 -17.15 23.72 -6.59
CA SER A 599 -18.21 24.05 -5.63
C SER A 599 -18.03 23.29 -4.32
N SER A 600 -18.43 23.90 -3.22
CA SER A 600 -18.44 23.28 -1.90
C SER A 600 -19.46 22.12 -1.83
N ASN A 601 -19.09 21.02 -1.20
CA ASN A 601 -19.94 19.85 -1.01
C ASN A 601 -20.79 19.94 0.27
N TYR A 602 -21.73 20.88 0.26
CA TYR A 602 -22.63 21.09 1.40
C TYR A 602 -23.51 19.88 1.73
N LYS A 603 -23.80 19.01 0.76
CA LYS A 603 -24.64 17.82 0.97
C LYS A 603 -23.96 16.81 1.89
N LYS A 604 -22.68 16.51 1.66
CA LYS A 604 -21.92 15.63 2.55
C LYS A 604 -21.81 16.19 3.96
N MET A 605 -21.61 17.50 4.07
CA MET A 605 -21.58 18.17 5.37
C MET A 605 -22.95 18.16 6.07
N GLN A 606 -24.05 18.26 5.32
CA GLN A 606 -25.40 18.10 5.86
C GLN A 606 -25.59 16.69 6.45
N SER A 607 -25.27 15.64 5.71
CA SER A 607 -25.34 14.25 6.20
C SER A 607 -24.51 14.06 7.47
N LEU A 608 -23.27 14.57 7.50
CA LEU A 608 -22.41 14.52 8.70
C LEU A 608 -23.04 15.25 9.91
N ALA A 609 -23.63 16.42 9.67
CA ALA A 609 -24.27 17.20 10.74
C ALA A 609 -25.50 16.46 11.29
N ASP A 610 -26.32 15.89 10.42
CA ASP A 610 -27.53 15.14 10.79
C ASP A 610 -27.17 13.87 11.58
N ASP A 611 -26.14 13.13 11.14
CA ASP A 611 -25.66 11.90 11.80
C ASP A 611 -24.98 12.17 13.16
N SER A 612 -24.53 13.40 13.43
CA SER A 612 -23.83 13.78 14.67
C SER A 612 -24.67 14.63 15.63
N ASN A 613 -25.99 14.79 15.42
CA ASN A 613 -26.85 15.69 16.21
C ASN A 613 -26.39 17.17 16.17
N GLY A 614 -25.77 17.56 15.07
CA GLY A 614 -25.33 18.91 14.79
C GLY A 614 -26.26 19.67 13.85
N LYS A 615 -25.74 20.70 13.20
CA LYS A 615 -26.46 21.47 12.18
C LYS A 615 -25.48 22.08 11.18
N LEU A 616 -25.74 21.90 9.88
CA LEU A 616 -25.03 22.61 8.82
C LEU A 616 -25.35 24.10 8.87
N LEU A 617 -24.32 24.93 8.77
CA LEU A 617 -24.42 26.37 8.81
C LEU A 617 -23.62 27.00 7.66
N PHE A 618 -24.01 28.22 7.29
CA PHE A 618 -23.28 29.06 6.36
C PHE A 618 -22.64 30.24 7.08
N PRO A 619 -21.60 30.88 6.51
CA PRO A 619 -20.93 32.05 7.10
C PRO A 619 -21.86 33.18 7.57
N SER A 620 -22.98 33.38 6.87
CA SER A 620 -24.01 34.37 7.23
C SER A 620 -24.82 34.00 8.48
N GLN A 621 -24.87 32.73 8.85
CA GLN A 621 -25.66 32.17 9.95
C GLN A 621 -24.85 31.97 11.24
N ILE A 622 -23.69 32.61 11.37
CA ILE A 622 -22.81 32.43 12.53
C ILE A 622 -23.50 32.81 13.87
N SER A 623 -24.44 33.76 13.85
CA SER A 623 -25.26 34.09 15.03
C SER A 623 -26.17 32.93 15.46
N ASP A 624 -26.67 32.14 14.51
CA ASP A 624 -27.48 30.96 14.80
C ASP A 624 -26.63 29.86 15.45
N LEU A 625 -25.36 29.73 15.05
CA LEU A 625 -24.40 28.84 15.72
C LEU A 625 -24.16 29.26 17.17
N GLU A 626 -23.87 30.54 17.41
CA GLU A 626 -23.67 31.09 18.75
C GLU A 626 -24.88 30.79 19.63
N ASN A 627 -26.10 31.02 19.12
CA ASN A 627 -27.34 30.71 19.83
C ASN A 627 -27.53 29.21 20.07
N ALA A 628 -27.22 28.35 19.10
CA ALA A 628 -27.31 26.89 19.25
C ALA A 628 -26.36 26.37 20.33
N LEU A 629 -25.11 26.86 20.35
CA LEU A 629 -24.11 26.48 21.36
C LEU A 629 -24.47 27.00 22.76
N LEU A 630 -24.99 28.23 22.86
CA LEU A 630 -25.34 28.84 24.15
C LEU A 630 -26.64 28.29 24.75
N SER A 631 -27.66 28.01 23.94
CA SER A 631 -28.96 27.52 24.41
C SER A 631 -29.00 26.03 24.72
N ASN A 632 -28.11 25.23 24.10
CA ASN A 632 -28.13 23.78 24.30
C ASN A 632 -27.71 23.39 25.73
N LYS A 633 -28.60 22.67 26.42
CA LYS A 633 -28.43 22.19 27.79
C LYS A 633 -27.40 21.05 27.93
N ALA A 634 -27.07 20.37 26.83
CA ALA A 634 -26.03 19.34 26.82
C ALA A 634 -24.62 19.89 27.09
N PHE A 635 -24.42 21.20 26.91
CA PHE A 635 -23.10 21.85 27.05
C PHE A 635 -22.93 22.62 28.37
N ILE A 636 -23.72 22.31 29.39
CA ILE A 636 -23.61 22.96 30.70
C ILE A 636 -22.38 22.41 31.44
N PRO A 637 -21.55 23.26 32.10
CA PRO A 637 -20.43 22.80 32.90
C PRO A 637 -20.87 21.82 33.99
N VAL A 638 -20.18 20.69 34.10
CA VAL A 638 -20.49 19.65 35.09
C VAL A 638 -19.57 19.75 36.30
N GLN A 639 -20.11 19.58 37.49
CA GLN A 639 -19.31 19.55 38.72
C GLN A 639 -18.77 18.14 38.93
N LYS A 640 -17.47 17.96 38.79
CA LYS A 640 -16.80 16.69 39.07
C LYS A 640 -16.39 16.63 40.54
N ARG A 641 -16.87 15.62 41.25
CA ARG A 641 -16.45 15.31 42.62
C ARG A 641 -15.27 14.35 42.57
N THR A 642 -14.11 14.76 43.07
CA THR A 642 -12.97 13.86 43.32
C THR A 642 -12.89 13.59 44.81
N GLU A 643 -12.94 12.33 45.19
CA GLU A 643 -12.75 11.91 46.58
C GLU A 643 -11.27 11.67 46.83
N ASN A 644 -10.64 12.51 47.65
CA ASN A 644 -9.29 12.24 48.13
C ASN A 644 -9.40 11.50 49.46
N ILE A 645 -9.01 10.22 49.47
CA ILE A 645 -9.05 9.36 50.65
C ILE A 645 -7.65 9.34 51.26
N VAL A 646 -7.46 10.04 52.37
CA VAL A 646 -6.18 10.09 53.07
C VAL A 646 -6.20 9.13 54.27
N PRO A 647 -5.39 8.05 54.26
CA PRO A 647 -5.21 7.18 55.41
C PRO A 647 -4.56 7.91 56.60
N LEU A 648 -4.97 7.57 57.83
CA LEU A 648 -4.39 8.20 59.02
C LEU A 648 -2.89 7.85 59.20
N VAL A 649 -2.43 6.72 58.67
CA VAL A 649 -1.01 6.33 58.73
C VAL A 649 -0.06 7.32 58.04
N ASP A 650 -0.55 8.09 57.05
CA ASP A 650 0.27 9.07 56.31
C ASP A 650 0.56 10.34 57.16
N PHE A 651 -0.12 10.52 58.29
CA PHE A 651 0.12 11.65 59.20
C PHE A 651 1.37 11.42 60.05
N ARG A 652 2.54 11.81 59.51
CA ARG A 652 3.86 11.70 60.17
C ARG A 652 3.93 12.28 61.60
N ILE A 653 3.03 13.19 61.94
CA ILE A 653 2.89 13.77 63.30
C ILE A 653 2.58 12.69 64.35
N LEU A 654 1.80 11.65 64.00
CA LEU A 654 1.46 10.56 64.92
C LEU A 654 2.68 9.72 65.30
N LEU A 655 3.62 9.52 64.36
CA LEU A 655 4.90 8.88 64.66
C LEU A 655 5.73 9.72 65.63
N GLY A 656 5.79 11.04 65.41
CA GLY A 656 6.44 11.98 66.33
C GLY A 656 5.81 11.95 67.72
N LEU A 657 4.49 11.80 67.81
CA LEU A 657 3.75 11.69 69.07
C LEU A 657 4.07 10.39 69.82
N ILE A 658 4.20 9.24 69.12
CA ILE A 658 4.65 7.97 69.74
C ILE A 658 6.07 8.10 70.28
N ILE A 659 6.99 8.62 69.47
CA ILE A 659 8.39 8.80 69.87
C ILE A 659 8.48 9.77 71.06
N GLY A 660 7.77 10.89 71.01
CA GLY A 660 7.68 11.86 72.10
C GLY A 660 7.13 11.25 73.39
N ALA A 661 6.05 10.47 73.31
CA ALA A 661 5.45 9.81 74.47
C ALA A 661 6.42 8.79 75.11
N LEU A 662 7.08 7.95 74.31
CA LEU A 662 8.04 6.94 74.79
C LEU A 662 9.32 7.56 75.34
N THR A 663 9.86 8.59 74.67
CA THR A 663 11.06 9.30 75.12
C THR A 663 10.82 10.06 76.42
N LEU A 664 9.68 10.73 76.56
CA LEU A 664 9.30 11.42 77.79
C LEU A 664 9.01 10.42 78.92
N GLU A 665 8.36 9.29 78.61
CA GLU A 665 8.16 8.19 79.58
C GLU A 665 9.51 7.67 80.09
N TRP A 666 10.46 7.40 79.18
CA TRP A 666 11.80 6.97 79.51
C TRP A 666 12.55 8.00 80.37
N PHE A 667 12.51 9.28 79.99
CA PHE A 667 13.18 10.35 80.71
C PHE A 667 12.64 10.50 82.15
N ILE A 668 11.32 10.49 82.33
CA ILE A 668 10.69 10.56 83.66
C ILE A 668 11.07 9.34 84.52
N ARG A 669 11.13 8.14 83.92
CA ARG A 669 11.56 6.92 84.63
C ARG A 669 13.02 7.02 85.07
N LYS A 670 13.91 7.50 84.20
CA LYS A 670 15.34 7.67 84.50
C LYS A 670 15.57 8.69 85.60
N TYR A 671 14.93 9.86 85.50
CA TYR A 671 15.06 10.94 86.47
C TYR A 671 14.59 10.55 87.87
N LYS A 672 13.59 9.66 87.98
CA LYS A 672 13.05 9.18 89.26
C LYS A 672 13.63 7.85 89.73
N GLY A 673 14.65 7.31 89.07
CA GLY A 673 15.31 6.06 89.46
C GLY A 673 14.41 4.82 89.34
N LEU A 674 13.46 4.80 88.40
CA LEU A 674 12.48 3.72 88.19
C LEU A 674 12.88 2.72 87.10
N MET A 675 14.13 2.78 86.62
CA MET A 675 14.69 1.88 85.61
C MET A 675 15.30 0.65 86.23
#